data_AF-A0A1T3CXC2-F1
#
_entry.id   AF-A0A1T3CXC2-F1
#
_cell.length_a   1.000
_cell.length_b   1.000
_cell.length_c   1.000
_cell.angle_alpha   90.00
_cell.angle_beta   90.00
_cell.angle_gamma   90.00
#
_symmetry.space_group_name_H-M   'P 1'
#
loop_
_entity.id
_entity.type
_entity.pdbx_description
1 polymer ?
#
loop_
_entity_poly.entity_id
_entity_poly.type
_entity_poly.pdbx_seq_one_letter_code
_entity_poly.pdbx_strand_id
1 'polypeptide(L)'
;MASNEPEKPKSIKNGITYTRDFEVVEMSDLSPSKSQSQFAVATSYSITTNSRPRTSRKKSMGRRFVDSFRRVPGGLPMTGNHGYHVNDDLPDMGQAGGRFYDLRAANVRTANSALARDLKGRHLQMIAIGGSVGTGLFVASGVALYQSGPASLLLGYLVTGAIQFCTMQSMGELVTAFPVAGSFSAFSSRFLDPSWGFAMGWNYALQWLVALPVEMISGALAIQYWNASLNPSIFVTIFLLAIVGINLMGIKGYGEAEFIFSTVKVTAIVGFILLGVVINIGGPPTSGYIGGHYWTDPGPTHNGFKGFCSVLATSSFSFVGTEIIGLAAAETANPRKSLPSAIKQVFWRIGIFYIVSLLLVTLLVPYNEPRLLGGQSSVDAVASPFVIAVESAGSTILPSVMNAVIMIAVLSVGNSAIFGSSRTLASLAEQSHAPAIFSYVDRKGRPLVAILFASSLGLLAYLVNVKIHSEIFDWLFAICGLSSLFTWGSICLCHIRFRRAWAAAGYSVNHLPFVSQAGVLGSILGLVGNILVLASQFWVAISPVPTSPTDQPTITARNFFLKMLAVPIVILFYIGHKLITLIATGGMEPATVSARDQALSYISDPRFSQEFILPGTANRDALTVCYADLGFKPESPAASRSTPTVLFIPGMFGSRYIGGLLDPVARKFGVRVVVVDRPGMGLSTRVPLSQRLSTWIEVVPPLLAHLDIEHIALVSHSFGVMYLLNTLHHYRDMLHPERPFVALMAPWVDPAQSKLTLWQMAQYIPTPAINVMNRITPAFATSGTIFTKASSFLSSSISSISGGDGQELSFQEINRKKLATGYDLPRDVQLELGPMRMKKIFEGDTTGANDEALQCLRKGDGSSWGECDDYNVFVKALVSAERQKQQLEANSEGHAKLKVRAYFAESDVMIGKEGQKYVEECWGWQENTFDDVIDFSSATVADTDHDSVMESIETLEKIFKDVKGSLT
;
A
#
# COMPACT_ATOMS: atom_id res chain seq x y z
N MET A 1 0.22 -30.86 73.02
CA MET A 1 -0.35 -29.72 72.28
C MET A 1 0.16 -29.80 70.85
N ALA A 2 -0.76 -29.69 69.89
CA ALA A 2 -0.59 -30.07 68.50
C ALA A 2 0.39 -29.17 67.72
N SER A 3 1.22 -29.82 66.89
CA SER A 3 2.04 -29.23 65.83
C SER A 3 1.36 -29.48 64.47
N ASN A 4 0.91 -28.42 63.81
CA ASN A 4 0.44 -28.45 62.43
C ASN A 4 1.46 -27.73 61.54
N GLU A 5 2.39 -28.47 60.94
CA GLU A 5 3.09 -28.08 59.71
C GLU A 5 2.34 -28.69 58.51
N PRO A 6 2.06 -27.94 57.43
CA PRO A 6 1.47 -28.50 56.23
C PRO A 6 2.50 -29.25 55.36
N GLU A 7 2.03 -30.35 54.77
CA GLU A 7 2.78 -31.35 54.00
C GLU A 7 3.57 -30.79 52.80
N LYS A 8 4.80 -31.31 52.62
CA LYS A 8 5.56 -31.25 51.36
C LYS A 8 4.94 -32.17 50.30
N PRO A 9 4.68 -31.71 49.06
CA PRO A 9 4.39 -32.62 47.97
C PRO A 9 5.67 -33.30 47.43
N LYS A 10 5.54 -34.61 47.22
CA LYS A 10 6.54 -35.57 46.74
C LYS A 10 7.03 -35.27 45.32
N SER A 11 8.30 -35.58 45.07
CA SER A 11 8.93 -35.58 43.74
C SER A 11 8.39 -36.69 42.84
N ILE A 12 8.01 -36.37 41.60
CA ILE A 12 7.86 -37.36 40.52
C ILE A 12 8.59 -36.88 39.26
N LYS A 13 9.74 -37.54 39.02
CA LYS A 13 10.46 -37.91 37.80
C LYS A 13 10.30 -37.07 36.51
N ASN A 14 11.46 -36.57 36.09
CA ASN A 14 11.91 -36.16 34.76
C ASN A 14 11.15 -36.75 33.56
N GLY A 15 10.59 -35.85 32.76
CA GLY A 15 10.23 -36.05 31.36
C GLY A 15 10.33 -34.71 30.64
N ILE A 16 11.53 -34.37 30.15
CA ILE A 16 11.74 -33.17 29.33
C ILE A 16 11.14 -33.46 27.96
N THR A 17 10.01 -32.85 27.65
CA THR A 17 9.51 -32.69 26.28
C THR A 17 9.33 -31.20 26.04
N TYR A 18 10.20 -30.62 25.21
CA TYR A 18 10.06 -29.26 24.73
C TYR A 18 8.88 -29.19 23.76
N THR A 19 7.78 -28.54 24.15
CA THR A 19 6.78 -28.01 23.20
C THR A 19 6.59 -26.53 23.46
N ARG A 20 7.24 -25.71 22.60
CA ARG A 20 6.92 -24.29 22.42
C ARG A 20 5.57 -24.20 21.70
N ASP A 21 4.50 -24.17 22.47
CA ASP A 21 3.21 -23.67 22.01
C ASP A 21 3.18 -22.16 22.27
N PHE A 22 3.15 -21.39 21.19
CA PHE A 22 2.88 -19.95 21.26
C PHE A 22 1.36 -19.77 21.39
N GLU A 23 0.90 -19.39 22.58
CA GLU A 23 -0.40 -18.77 22.77
C GLU A 23 -0.43 -17.45 22.01
N VAL A 24 -1.32 -17.35 21.04
CA VAL A 24 -1.83 -16.08 20.55
C VAL A 24 -2.81 -15.61 21.61
N VAL A 25 -2.36 -14.73 22.50
CA VAL A 25 -3.25 -14.02 23.41
C VAL A 25 -4.06 -13.04 22.56
N GLU A 26 -5.35 -13.32 22.40
CA GLU A 26 -6.36 -12.34 22.00
C GLU A 26 -6.37 -11.22 23.04
N MET A 27 -5.89 -10.03 22.67
CA MET A 27 -6.03 -8.81 23.49
C MET A 27 -7.46 -8.27 23.38
N SER A 28 -8.43 -8.99 23.96
CA SER A 28 -9.80 -8.49 24.17
C SER A 28 -10.26 -8.58 25.62
N ASP A 29 -9.35 -8.76 26.57
CA ASP A 29 -9.63 -8.57 28.00
C ASP A 29 -8.37 -8.10 28.69
N LEU A 30 -8.30 -6.80 29.01
CA LEU A 30 -7.56 -6.21 30.14
C LEU A 30 -7.84 -4.71 30.17
N SER A 31 -8.56 -4.28 31.21
CA SER A 31 -8.82 -2.87 31.54
C SER A 31 -7.60 -2.25 32.27
N PRO A 32 -7.56 -0.94 32.53
CA PRO A 32 -6.44 -0.08 32.12
C PRO A 32 -5.45 0.22 33.24
N SER A 33 -4.14 0.19 32.96
CA SER A 33 -3.20 1.11 33.62
C SER A 33 -1.87 1.28 32.86
N LYS A 34 -1.46 2.55 32.76
CA LYS A 34 -0.12 3.10 32.51
C LYS A 34 0.53 3.00 31.11
N SER A 35 0.53 4.19 30.48
CA SER A 35 1.60 4.83 29.69
C SER A 35 2.37 4.00 28.65
N GLN A 36 2.06 4.24 27.38
CA GLN A 36 3.09 4.27 26.33
C GLN A 36 2.73 5.32 25.28
N SER A 37 3.45 6.44 25.36
CA SER A 37 3.59 7.47 24.35
C SER A 37 4.42 6.98 23.17
N GLN A 38 4.14 7.56 22.00
CA GLN A 38 4.98 7.59 20.78
C GLN A 38 5.24 6.23 20.11
N PHE A 39 4.60 5.96 18.97
CA PHE A 39 5.24 5.43 17.76
C PHE A 39 4.27 5.43 16.56
N ALA A 40 4.64 6.19 15.53
CA ALA A 40 4.31 6.12 14.09
C ALA A 40 3.03 5.37 13.64
N VAL A 41 2.02 6.12 13.19
CA VAL A 41 0.93 5.58 12.36
C VAL A 41 1.32 5.75 10.87
N ALA A 42 2.04 4.77 10.34
CA ALA A 42 2.06 4.53 8.91
C ALA A 42 0.69 3.96 8.51
N THR A 43 0.14 4.41 7.38
CA THR A 43 -1.15 4.00 6.80
C THR A 43 -1.21 2.47 6.64
N SER A 44 -1.62 1.75 7.69
CA SER A 44 -1.87 0.33 7.61
C SER A 44 -3.30 0.14 7.12
N TYR A 45 -3.46 -0.19 5.85
CA TYR A 45 -4.61 -1.00 5.46
C TYR A 45 -4.52 -2.28 6.31
N SER A 46 -5.43 -2.43 7.28
CA SER A 46 -5.51 -3.64 8.06
C SER A 46 -5.84 -4.78 7.11
N ILE A 47 -4.87 -5.66 6.90
CA ILE A 47 -5.08 -6.89 6.15
C ILE A 47 -5.94 -7.77 7.06
N THR A 48 -7.23 -7.88 6.76
CA THR A 48 -8.15 -8.67 7.57
C THR A 48 -7.77 -10.14 7.44
N THR A 49 -7.40 -10.78 8.55
CA THR A 49 -7.38 -12.23 8.62
C THR A 49 -8.82 -12.68 8.76
N ASN A 50 -9.43 -13.23 7.71
CA ASN A 50 -10.70 -13.93 7.87
C ASN A 50 -10.48 -15.07 8.87
N SER A 51 -10.97 -14.88 10.10
CA SER A 51 -10.94 -15.87 11.16
C SER A 51 -11.76 -17.07 10.69
N ARG A 52 -11.10 -18.22 10.53
CA ARG A 52 -11.75 -19.44 10.08
C ARG A 52 -12.82 -19.82 11.11
N PRO A 53 -14.06 -20.15 10.70
CA PRO A 53 -15.02 -20.71 11.63
C PRO A 53 -14.45 -22.01 12.21
N ARG A 54 -14.23 -22.06 13.53
CA ARG A 54 -13.91 -23.30 14.25
C ARG A 54 -15.06 -24.27 14.01
N THR A 55 -14.85 -25.29 13.19
CA THR A 55 -15.88 -26.30 12.91
C THR A 55 -16.16 -27.08 14.20
N SER A 56 -17.27 -26.78 14.88
CA SER A 56 -17.64 -27.37 16.18
C SER A 56 -18.32 -28.74 16.10
N ARG A 57 -18.15 -29.52 15.02
CA ARG A 57 -18.87 -30.80 14.89
C ARG A 57 -18.02 -31.90 14.28
N LYS A 58 -17.95 -33.06 14.96
CA LYS A 58 -17.29 -34.31 14.55
C LYS A 58 -17.86 -34.82 13.20
N LYS A 59 -17.42 -34.25 12.08
CA LYS A 59 -17.69 -34.79 10.73
C LYS A 59 -16.71 -35.94 10.43
N SER A 60 -17.17 -36.98 9.72
CA SER A 60 -16.30 -38.09 9.31
C SER A 60 -15.15 -37.60 8.42
N MET A 61 -14.01 -38.29 8.45
CA MET A 61 -12.79 -37.90 7.74
C MET A 61 -13.03 -37.68 6.23
N GLY A 62 -13.82 -38.56 5.59
CA GLY A 62 -14.18 -38.44 4.17
C GLY A 62 -15.04 -37.20 3.86
N ARG A 63 -16.05 -36.91 4.71
CA ARG A 63 -16.86 -35.67 4.55
C ARG A 63 -16.02 -34.42 4.77
N ARG A 64 -15.06 -34.43 5.70
CA ARG A 64 -14.11 -33.31 5.90
C ARG A 64 -13.17 -33.11 4.71
N PHE A 65 -12.77 -34.20 4.06
CA PHE A 65 -11.94 -34.14 2.86
C PHE A 65 -12.71 -33.52 1.69
N VAL A 66 -13.90 -34.03 1.37
CA VAL A 66 -14.74 -33.48 0.30
C VAL A 66 -15.15 -32.04 0.60
N ASP A 67 -15.54 -31.74 1.85
CA ASP A 67 -15.87 -30.37 2.27
C ASP A 67 -14.69 -29.40 2.12
N SER A 68 -13.44 -29.89 2.10
CA SER A 68 -12.27 -29.02 1.98
C SER A 68 -12.07 -28.44 0.58
N PHE A 69 -12.61 -29.10 -0.46
CA PHE A 69 -12.56 -28.61 -1.85
C PHE A 69 -13.66 -27.60 -2.17
N ARG A 70 -14.64 -27.42 -1.28
CA ARG A 70 -15.66 -26.38 -1.44
C ARG A 70 -15.03 -24.99 -1.30
N ARG A 71 -15.63 -24.00 -1.95
CA ARG A 71 -15.18 -22.60 -1.90
C ARG A 71 -15.17 -22.05 -0.48
N VAL A 72 -14.20 -21.17 -0.20
CA VAL A 72 -14.15 -20.39 1.05
C VAL A 72 -15.44 -19.55 1.18
N PRO A 73 -16.18 -19.63 2.31
CA PRO A 73 -17.29 -18.73 2.59
C PRO A 73 -16.81 -17.27 2.72
N GLY A 74 -17.50 -16.31 2.12
CA GLY A 74 -17.04 -14.91 2.06
C GLY A 74 -15.91 -14.67 1.04
N GLY A 75 -15.54 -15.67 0.24
CA GLY A 75 -14.73 -15.46 -0.95
C GLY A 75 -15.57 -14.82 -2.07
N LEU A 76 -14.99 -13.87 -2.79
CA LEU A 76 -15.62 -13.07 -3.86
C LEU A 76 -16.52 -13.90 -4.80
N PRO A 77 -17.76 -13.50 -5.12
CA PRO A 77 -18.67 -14.30 -5.96
C PRO A 77 -18.15 -14.54 -7.40
N MET A 78 -18.54 -15.67 -8.02
CA MET A 78 -18.23 -16.03 -9.43
C MET A 78 -19.30 -15.45 -10.38
N THR A 79 -19.60 -14.14 -10.29
CA THR A 79 -20.56 -13.52 -11.22
C THR A 79 -19.89 -13.19 -12.57
N GLY A 80 -20.65 -13.34 -13.66
CA GLY A 80 -20.19 -13.59 -15.03
C GLY A 80 -19.52 -12.43 -15.78
N ASN A 81 -19.34 -12.66 -17.09
CA ASN A 81 -18.58 -11.96 -18.16
C ASN A 81 -18.71 -10.42 -18.31
N HIS A 82 -19.11 -9.68 -17.29
CA HIS A 82 -19.14 -8.22 -17.26
C HIS A 82 -18.08 -7.75 -16.27
N GLY A 83 -17.36 -6.68 -16.62
CA GLY A 83 -16.39 -6.05 -15.73
C GLY A 83 -16.96 -5.95 -14.32
N TYR A 84 -16.17 -6.34 -13.33
CA TYR A 84 -16.64 -6.56 -11.98
C TYR A 84 -17.20 -5.27 -11.37
N HIS A 85 -18.50 -5.26 -11.09
CA HIS A 85 -19.14 -4.24 -10.27
C HIS A 85 -18.82 -4.51 -8.79
N VAL A 86 -18.30 -3.50 -8.10
CA VAL A 86 -18.05 -3.52 -6.67
C VAL A 86 -19.41 -3.45 -5.96
N ASN A 87 -19.97 -4.59 -5.56
CA ASN A 87 -21.03 -4.66 -4.56
C ASN A 87 -20.40 -5.21 -3.27
N ASP A 88 -19.70 -4.34 -2.52
CA ASP A 88 -19.20 -4.57 -1.15
C ASP A 88 -19.16 -3.19 -0.45
N ASP A 89 -20.29 -2.75 0.13
CA ASP A 89 -20.47 -1.67 1.15
C ASP A 89 -19.68 -0.33 1.03
N LEU A 90 -19.07 -0.04 -0.11
CA LEU A 90 -18.46 1.24 -0.46
C LEU A 90 -19.44 2.01 -1.33
N PRO A 91 -19.64 3.33 -1.09
CA PRO A 91 -20.68 4.10 -1.76
C PRO A 91 -20.53 4.00 -3.28
N ASP A 92 -21.64 3.63 -3.91
CA ASP A 92 -21.83 3.46 -5.35
C ASP A 92 -21.47 4.78 -6.06
N MET A 93 -20.28 4.81 -6.67
CA MET A 93 -19.91 5.88 -7.58
C MET A 93 -20.61 5.59 -8.91
N GLY A 94 -21.85 6.07 -9.00
CA GLY A 94 -22.62 6.04 -10.23
C GLY A 94 -21.86 6.73 -11.36
N GLN A 95 -21.18 5.94 -12.18
CA GLN A 95 -20.79 6.33 -13.53
C GLN A 95 -21.30 5.29 -14.51
N ALA A 96 -22.08 5.80 -15.46
CA ALA A 96 -22.65 5.07 -16.57
C ALA A 96 -21.58 4.33 -17.38
N GLY A 97 -21.78 3.04 -17.60
CA GLY A 97 -21.50 2.36 -18.87
C GLY A 97 -20.04 2.17 -19.36
N GLY A 98 -19.01 2.62 -18.65
CA GLY A 98 -17.61 2.46 -19.08
C GLY A 98 -16.96 1.17 -18.57
N ARG A 99 -16.40 0.32 -19.46
CA ARG A 99 -15.50 -0.80 -19.07
C ARG A 99 -14.11 -0.25 -18.69
N PHE A 100 -13.99 0.39 -17.53
CA PHE A 100 -12.70 0.88 -17.02
C PHE A 100 -12.01 -0.15 -16.09
N TYR A 101 -10.68 -0.21 -16.13
CA TYR A 101 -9.89 -1.06 -15.23
C TYR A 101 -9.72 -0.39 -13.87
N ASP A 102 -10.43 -0.86 -12.84
CA ASP A 102 -10.29 -0.34 -11.48
C ASP A 102 -9.04 -0.88 -10.77
N LEU A 103 -7.96 -0.09 -10.79
CA LEU A 103 -6.71 -0.38 -10.12
C LEU A 103 -6.86 -0.44 -8.58
N ARG A 104 -7.79 0.32 -7.98
CA ARG A 104 -8.03 0.29 -6.54
C ARG A 104 -8.69 -1.02 -6.13
N ALA A 105 -9.74 -1.44 -6.83
CA ALA A 105 -10.37 -2.73 -6.59
C ALA A 105 -9.38 -3.88 -6.80
N ALA A 106 -8.54 -3.84 -7.83
CA ALA A 106 -7.48 -4.83 -8.05
C ALA A 106 -6.48 -4.90 -6.87
N ASN A 107 -6.03 -3.75 -6.36
CA ASN A 107 -5.12 -3.67 -5.21
C ASN A 107 -5.76 -4.18 -3.91
N VAL A 108 -7.03 -3.86 -3.66
CA VAL A 108 -7.75 -4.32 -2.45
C VAL A 108 -7.97 -5.83 -2.49
N ARG A 109 -8.32 -6.37 -3.66
CA ARG A 109 -8.56 -7.81 -3.84
C ARG A 109 -7.30 -8.64 -3.62
N THR A 110 -6.17 -8.23 -4.20
CA THR A 110 -4.88 -8.92 -4.02
C THR A 110 -4.35 -8.82 -2.59
N ALA A 111 -4.66 -7.75 -1.85
CA ALA A 111 -4.31 -7.63 -0.42
C ALA A 111 -5.16 -8.54 0.48
N ASN A 112 -6.44 -8.73 0.12
CA ASN A 112 -7.42 -9.55 0.84
C ASN A 112 -7.69 -10.90 0.17
N SER A 113 -6.67 -11.48 -0.48
CA SER A 113 -6.84 -12.77 -1.18
C SER A 113 -7.33 -13.88 -0.24
N ALA A 114 -8.07 -14.84 -0.79
CA ALA A 114 -8.58 -15.99 -0.04
C ALA A 114 -7.50 -17.08 0.24
N LEU A 115 -6.24 -16.85 -0.15
CA LEU A 115 -5.14 -17.79 0.05
C LEU A 115 -4.81 -17.99 1.54
N ALA A 116 -4.32 -19.18 1.89
CA ALA A 116 -4.05 -19.54 3.28
C ALA A 116 -2.68 -19.07 3.77
N ARG A 117 -2.65 -18.27 4.85
CA ARG A 117 -1.43 -17.80 5.52
C ARG A 117 -0.81 -18.82 6.48
N ASP A 118 -0.39 -19.95 5.91
CA ASP A 118 0.00 -21.13 6.67
C ASP A 118 1.50 -21.53 6.48
N LEU A 119 2.28 -20.80 5.66
CA LEU A 119 3.73 -21.01 5.54
C LEU A 119 4.49 -20.46 6.76
N LYS A 120 5.38 -21.30 7.30
CA LYS A 120 6.27 -20.96 8.42
C LYS A 120 7.60 -20.42 7.89
N GLY A 121 8.32 -19.68 8.73
CA GLY A 121 9.65 -19.16 8.41
C GLY A 121 10.63 -20.23 7.92
N ARG A 122 10.62 -21.44 8.49
CA ARG A 122 11.47 -22.56 8.03
C ARG A 122 11.17 -23.02 6.60
N HIS A 123 9.90 -23.00 6.20
CA HIS A 123 9.50 -23.36 4.83
C HIS A 123 10.04 -22.32 3.87
N LEU A 124 9.82 -21.05 4.19
CA LEU A 124 10.27 -19.92 3.38
C LEU A 124 11.80 -19.89 3.22
N GLN A 125 12.53 -20.21 4.28
CA GLN A 125 14.00 -20.32 4.24
C GLN A 125 14.46 -21.46 3.33
N MET A 126 13.87 -22.65 3.44
CA MET A 126 14.25 -23.76 2.56
C MET A 126 13.88 -23.52 1.09
N ILE A 127 12.72 -22.90 0.84
CA ILE A 127 12.34 -22.45 -0.51
C ILE A 127 13.39 -21.47 -1.05
N ALA A 128 13.87 -20.53 -0.23
CA ALA A 128 14.88 -19.55 -0.64
C ALA A 128 16.25 -20.18 -0.94
N ILE A 129 16.66 -21.14 -0.11
CA ILE A 129 17.95 -21.82 -0.17
C ILE A 129 17.99 -22.80 -1.37
N GLY A 130 17.00 -23.69 -1.51
CA GLY A 130 17.07 -24.84 -2.41
C GLY A 130 15.92 -24.98 -3.43
N GLY A 131 14.86 -24.16 -3.29
CA GLY A 131 13.63 -24.35 -4.06
C GLY A 131 13.78 -24.19 -5.58
N SER A 132 14.76 -23.41 -6.01
CA SER A 132 15.06 -23.18 -7.44
C SER A 132 16.45 -23.71 -7.86
N VAL A 133 17.04 -24.60 -7.07
CA VAL A 133 18.18 -25.39 -7.52
C VAL A 133 17.66 -26.63 -8.23
N GLY A 134 17.98 -26.78 -9.51
CA GLY A 134 17.44 -27.84 -10.39
C GLY A 134 18.16 -27.94 -11.72
N THR A 135 17.40 -28.20 -12.79
CA THR A 135 17.88 -28.39 -14.18
C THR A 135 18.87 -27.32 -14.63
N GLY A 136 18.63 -26.06 -14.31
CA GLY A 136 19.55 -24.97 -14.67
C GLY A 136 20.97 -25.15 -14.12
N LEU A 137 21.12 -25.51 -12.84
CA LEU A 137 22.44 -25.75 -12.25
C LEU A 137 23.01 -27.10 -12.69
N PHE A 138 22.23 -28.18 -12.61
CA PHE A 138 22.77 -29.53 -12.78
C PHE A 138 22.88 -29.99 -14.23
N VAL A 139 22.05 -29.47 -15.14
CA VAL A 139 21.98 -29.91 -16.54
C VAL A 139 22.48 -28.80 -17.46
N ALA A 140 21.89 -27.61 -17.37
CA ALA A 140 22.19 -26.52 -18.31
C ALA A 140 23.62 -25.96 -18.16
N SER A 141 24.24 -26.12 -16.99
CA SER A 141 25.64 -25.75 -16.77
C SER A 141 26.63 -26.54 -17.65
N GLY A 142 26.27 -27.76 -18.09
CA GLY A 142 27.13 -28.56 -18.97
C GLY A 142 27.28 -27.93 -20.36
N VAL A 143 26.16 -27.55 -20.97
CA VAL A 143 26.14 -26.82 -22.25
C VAL A 143 26.79 -25.44 -22.11
N ALA A 144 26.57 -24.76 -20.98
CA ALA A 144 27.21 -23.47 -20.69
C ALA A 144 28.73 -23.60 -20.58
N LEU A 145 29.23 -24.64 -19.90
CA LEU A 145 30.66 -24.94 -19.80
C LEU A 145 31.23 -25.23 -21.20
N TYR A 146 30.57 -26.12 -21.94
CA TYR A 146 30.97 -26.47 -23.29
C TYR A 146 31.07 -25.22 -24.18
N GLN A 147 30.08 -24.33 -24.21
CA GLN A 147 30.08 -23.20 -25.14
C GLN A 147 31.07 -22.08 -24.80
N SER A 148 31.43 -21.92 -23.52
CA SER A 148 32.09 -20.70 -23.04
C SER A 148 33.45 -20.91 -22.40
N GLY A 149 33.75 -22.14 -21.97
CA GLY A 149 34.92 -22.45 -21.17
C GLY A 149 34.77 -22.05 -19.70
N PRO A 150 35.70 -22.50 -18.84
CA PRO A 150 35.56 -22.44 -17.40
C PRO A 150 35.55 -21.00 -16.81
N ALA A 151 36.40 -20.11 -17.31
CA ALA A 151 36.49 -18.74 -16.80
C ALA A 151 35.25 -17.91 -17.20
N SER A 152 34.81 -18.02 -18.46
CA SER A 152 33.61 -17.35 -18.95
C SER A 152 32.35 -17.85 -18.23
N LEU A 153 32.28 -19.16 -17.94
CA LEU A 153 31.18 -19.74 -17.18
C LEU A 153 31.07 -19.07 -15.79
N LEU A 154 32.16 -19.07 -15.02
CA LEU A 154 32.17 -18.49 -13.68
C LEU A 154 31.88 -17.00 -13.69
N LEU A 155 32.48 -16.25 -14.61
CA LEU A 155 32.22 -14.82 -14.73
C LEU A 155 30.75 -14.55 -15.10
N GLY A 156 30.18 -15.36 -15.99
CA GLY A 156 28.77 -15.26 -16.38
C GLY A 156 27.83 -15.45 -15.19
N TYR A 157 28.04 -16.51 -14.39
CA TYR A 157 27.24 -16.76 -13.17
C TYR A 157 27.49 -15.73 -12.06
N LEU A 158 28.69 -15.15 -11.96
CA LEU A 158 28.98 -14.06 -11.03
C LEU A 158 28.21 -12.78 -11.41
N VAL A 159 28.23 -12.41 -12.69
CA VAL A 159 27.54 -11.21 -13.20
C VAL A 159 26.02 -11.36 -13.06
N THR A 160 25.45 -12.48 -13.53
CA THR A 160 24.00 -12.71 -13.40
C THR A 160 23.58 -12.93 -11.94
N GLY A 161 24.43 -13.54 -11.12
CA GLY A 161 24.23 -13.64 -9.68
C GLY A 161 24.20 -12.27 -8.98
N ALA A 162 25.08 -11.34 -9.35
CA ALA A 162 25.08 -9.97 -8.82
C ALA A 162 23.81 -9.20 -9.21
N ILE A 163 23.37 -9.34 -10.47
CA ILE A 163 22.08 -8.81 -10.96
C ILE A 163 20.94 -9.40 -10.12
N GLN A 164 20.94 -10.72 -9.92
CA GLN A 164 19.89 -11.41 -9.17
C GLN A 164 19.84 -10.99 -7.71
N PHE A 165 20.99 -10.83 -7.07
CA PHE A 165 21.08 -10.30 -5.71
C PHE A 165 20.41 -8.92 -5.64
N CYS A 166 20.69 -8.02 -6.57
CA CYS A 166 20.07 -6.70 -6.64
C CYS A 166 18.55 -6.77 -6.83
N THR A 167 18.07 -7.66 -7.71
CA THR A 167 16.63 -7.90 -7.92
C THR A 167 15.96 -8.40 -6.65
N MET A 168 16.56 -9.36 -5.95
CA MET A 168 15.98 -9.95 -4.73
C MET A 168 15.99 -8.98 -3.55
N GLN A 169 17.01 -8.12 -3.43
CA GLN A 169 17.01 -7.03 -2.45
C GLN A 169 15.88 -6.02 -2.75
N SER A 170 15.70 -5.65 -4.02
CA SER A 170 14.63 -4.75 -4.47
C SER A 170 13.24 -5.34 -4.22
N MET A 171 13.06 -6.63 -4.56
CA MET A 171 11.82 -7.36 -4.28
C MET A 171 11.54 -7.40 -2.78
N GLY A 172 12.58 -7.56 -1.96
CA GLY A 172 12.48 -7.64 -0.51
C GLY A 172 11.81 -6.45 0.15
N GLU A 173 12.17 -5.22 -0.25
CA GLU A 173 11.49 -4.03 0.26
C GLU A 173 10.02 -4.02 -0.17
N LEU A 174 9.74 -4.32 -1.45
CA LEU A 174 8.39 -4.32 -1.99
C LEU A 174 7.47 -5.33 -1.29
N VAL A 175 7.90 -6.58 -1.11
CA VAL A 175 7.05 -7.66 -0.55
C VAL A 175 6.86 -7.55 0.95
N THR A 176 7.79 -6.90 1.67
CA THR A 176 7.66 -6.66 3.10
C THR A 176 6.79 -5.43 3.40
N ALA A 177 6.84 -4.42 2.52
CA ALA A 177 5.91 -3.28 2.54
C ALA A 177 4.49 -3.69 2.11
N PHE A 178 4.37 -4.49 1.04
CA PHE A 178 3.11 -4.90 0.43
C PHE A 178 3.02 -6.42 0.26
N PRO A 179 2.70 -7.19 1.32
CA PRO A 179 2.55 -8.65 1.23
C PRO A 179 1.22 -9.05 0.59
N VAL A 180 1.10 -8.82 -0.73
CA VAL A 180 -0.11 -9.05 -1.53
C VAL A 180 0.01 -10.30 -2.42
N ALA A 181 -1.12 -10.92 -2.77
CA ALA A 181 -1.16 -12.02 -3.72
C ALA A 181 -0.73 -11.56 -5.13
N GLY A 182 0.05 -12.40 -5.82
CA GLY A 182 0.65 -12.09 -7.13
C GLY A 182 1.99 -11.35 -7.08
N SER A 183 2.31 -10.70 -5.96
CA SER A 183 3.61 -10.07 -5.74
C SER A 183 4.01 -9.13 -6.88
N PHE A 184 5.08 -9.44 -7.62
CA PHE A 184 5.63 -8.63 -8.71
C PHE A 184 4.67 -8.38 -9.88
N SER A 185 3.69 -9.24 -10.15
CA SER A 185 2.66 -8.95 -11.16
C SER A 185 1.73 -7.82 -10.69
N ALA A 186 1.27 -7.91 -9.43
CA ALA A 186 0.47 -6.87 -8.79
C ALA A 186 1.26 -5.55 -8.61
N PHE A 187 2.56 -5.63 -8.28
CA PHE A 187 3.42 -4.45 -8.21
C PHE A 187 3.58 -3.79 -9.59
N SER A 188 3.69 -4.57 -10.66
CA SER A 188 3.77 -4.05 -12.03
C SER A 188 2.49 -3.29 -12.41
N SER A 189 1.31 -3.84 -12.09
CA SER A 189 0.03 -3.13 -12.27
C SER A 189 -0.03 -1.83 -11.44
N ARG A 190 0.47 -1.86 -10.20
CA ARG A 190 0.40 -0.74 -9.25
C ARG A 190 1.38 0.40 -9.56
N PHE A 191 2.63 0.08 -9.90
CA PHE A 191 3.71 1.07 -10.00
C PHE A 191 4.10 1.43 -11.44
N LEU A 192 3.77 0.58 -12.43
CA LEU A 192 4.15 0.79 -13.83
C LEU A 192 2.94 1.14 -14.70
N ASP A 193 2.13 0.13 -15.04
CA ASP A 193 0.96 0.25 -15.90
C ASP A 193 0.13 -1.05 -15.80
N PRO A 194 -1.22 -0.98 -15.75
CA PRO A 194 -2.06 -2.18 -15.72
C PRO A 194 -1.82 -3.16 -16.87
N SER A 195 -1.57 -2.68 -18.10
CA SER A 195 -1.28 -3.55 -19.24
C SER A 195 0.10 -4.18 -19.15
N TRP A 196 1.07 -3.47 -18.56
CA TRP A 196 2.36 -4.09 -18.23
C TRP A 196 2.23 -5.15 -17.13
N GLY A 197 1.40 -4.89 -16.12
CA GLY A 197 1.04 -5.87 -15.09
C GLY A 197 0.34 -7.12 -15.65
N PHE A 198 -0.57 -6.96 -16.62
CA PHE A 198 -1.18 -8.05 -17.38
C PHE A 198 -0.11 -8.86 -18.11
N ALA A 199 0.77 -8.19 -18.88
CA ALA A 199 1.82 -8.84 -19.65
C ALA A 199 2.80 -9.61 -18.74
N MET A 200 3.26 -8.99 -17.65
CA MET A 200 4.18 -9.62 -16.70
C MET A 200 3.55 -10.80 -15.96
N GLY A 201 2.27 -10.68 -15.61
CA GLY A 201 1.51 -11.77 -15.01
C GLY A 201 1.42 -12.98 -15.93
N TRP A 202 0.99 -12.80 -17.18
CA TRP A 202 0.89 -13.90 -18.14
C TRP A 202 2.26 -14.45 -18.56
N ASN A 203 3.26 -13.58 -18.71
CA ASN A 203 4.65 -13.97 -18.96
C ASN A 203 5.19 -14.92 -17.88
N TYR A 204 4.98 -14.58 -16.60
CA TYR A 204 5.39 -15.42 -15.48
C TYR A 204 4.52 -16.69 -15.33
N ALA A 205 3.21 -16.59 -15.57
CA ALA A 205 2.32 -17.75 -15.53
C ALA A 205 2.71 -18.78 -16.61
N LEU A 206 2.88 -18.34 -17.86
CA LEU A 206 3.30 -19.20 -18.98
C LEU A 206 4.65 -19.85 -18.73
N GLN A 207 5.61 -19.09 -18.20
CA GLN A 207 6.91 -19.62 -17.82
C GLN A 207 6.77 -20.84 -16.87
N TRP A 208 5.98 -20.73 -15.79
CA TRP A 208 5.83 -21.86 -14.88
C TRP A 208 4.93 -22.98 -15.42
N LEU A 209 3.91 -22.64 -16.23
CA LEU A 209 3.07 -23.64 -16.89
C LEU A 209 3.88 -24.51 -17.85
N VAL A 210 4.83 -23.92 -18.57
CA VAL A 210 5.70 -24.62 -19.54
C VAL A 210 6.93 -25.24 -18.85
N ALA A 211 7.40 -24.68 -17.73
CA ALA A 211 8.44 -25.30 -16.93
C ALA A 211 8.02 -26.69 -16.40
N LEU A 212 6.75 -26.90 -16.04
CA LEU A 212 6.27 -28.19 -15.54
C LEU A 212 6.58 -29.37 -16.49
N PRO A 213 6.12 -29.37 -17.77
CA PRO A 213 6.44 -30.47 -18.68
C PRO A 213 7.93 -30.59 -18.99
N VAL A 214 8.67 -29.47 -19.05
CA VAL A 214 10.14 -29.46 -19.23
C VAL A 214 10.84 -30.22 -18.10
N GLU A 215 10.46 -29.97 -16.84
CA GLU A 215 11.02 -30.68 -15.69
C GLU A 215 10.61 -32.17 -15.70
N MET A 216 9.36 -32.49 -16.06
CA MET A 216 8.91 -33.89 -16.11
C MET A 216 9.66 -34.71 -17.16
N ILE A 217 9.93 -34.13 -18.34
CA ILE A 217 10.75 -34.75 -19.38
C ILE A 217 12.17 -34.96 -18.87
N SER A 218 12.79 -33.92 -18.30
CA SER A 218 14.16 -33.98 -17.77
C SER A 218 14.31 -35.08 -16.71
N GLY A 219 13.35 -35.20 -15.80
CA GLY A 219 13.36 -36.22 -14.75
C GLY A 219 13.16 -37.62 -15.30
N ALA A 220 12.28 -37.79 -16.30
CA ALA A 220 12.04 -39.08 -16.95
C ALA A 220 13.27 -39.57 -17.73
N LEU A 221 14.04 -38.66 -18.32
CA LEU A 221 15.29 -38.99 -19.01
C LEU A 221 16.44 -39.30 -18.05
N ALA A 222 16.47 -38.67 -16.87
CA ALA A 222 17.44 -39.02 -15.82
C ALA A 222 17.36 -40.49 -15.39
N ILE A 223 16.20 -41.15 -15.54
CA ILE A 223 16.05 -42.59 -15.28
C ILE A 223 16.84 -43.46 -16.27
N GLN A 224 17.01 -42.98 -17.50
CA GLN A 224 17.73 -43.75 -18.53
C GLN A 224 19.20 -43.98 -18.18
N TYR A 225 19.76 -43.18 -17.26
CA TYR A 225 21.09 -43.42 -16.68
C TYR A 225 21.22 -44.82 -16.07
N TRP A 226 20.20 -45.31 -15.36
CA TRP A 226 20.22 -46.66 -14.78
C TRP A 226 19.74 -47.73 -15.75
N ASN A 227 18.74 -47.41 -16.57
CA ASN A 227 18.19 -48.36 -17.52
C ASN A 227 17.53 -47.66 -18.73
N ALA A 228 18.23 -47.67 -19.86
CA ALA A 228 17.76 -47.09 -21.12
C ALA A 228 16.61 -47.88 -21.79
N SER A 229 16.34 -49.13 -21.39
CA SER A 229 15.24 -49.93 -21.98
C SER A 229 13.86 -49.60 -21.41
N LEU A 230 13.81 -48.87 -20.28
CA LEU A 230 12.54 -48.49 -19.65
C LEU A 230 11.89 -47.34 -20.42
N ASN A 231 10.57 -47.42 -20.61
CA ASN A 231 9.81 -46.36 -21.26
C ASN A 231 9.73 -45.12 -20.34
N PRO A 232 10.26 -43.95 -20.74
CA PRO A 232 10.26 -42.73 -19.91
C PRO A 232 8.87 -42.25 -19.49
N SER A 233 7.83 -42.55 -20.27
CA SER A 233 6.44 -42.14 -19.96
C SER A 233 5.87 -42.78 -18.69
N ILE A 234 6.38 -43.93 -18.28
CA ILE A 234 5.99 -44.54 -16.99
C ILE A 234 6.36 -43.59 -15.85
N PHE A 235 7.57 -43.05 -15.91
CA PHE A 235 8.10 -42.13 -14.89
C PHE A 235 7.44 -40.76 -14.96
N VAL A 236 7.13 -40.25 -16.16
CA VAL A 236 6.28 -39.04 -16.31
C VAL A 236 4.97 -39.18 -15.52
N THR A 237 4.30 -40.34 -15.65
CA THR A 237 3.04 -40.60 -14.92
C THR A 237 3.24 -40.58 -13.41
N ILE A 238 4.26 -41.27 -12.91
CA ILE A 238 4.59 -41.35 -11.48
C ILE A 238 4.89 -39.97 -10.91
N PHE A 239 5.74 -39.20 -11.61
CA PHE A 239 6.18 -37.87 -11.20
C PHE A 239 5.03 -36.87 -11.19
N LEU A 240 4.21 -36.87 -12.23
CA LEU A 240 3.05 -35.97 -12.32
C LEU A 240 2.04 -36.28 -11.21
N LEU A 241 1.71 -37.56 -10.98
CA LEU A 241 0.80 -37.96 -9.89
C LEU A 241 1.35 -37.55 -8.50
N ALA A 242 2.65 -37.72 -8.28
CA ALA A 242 3.29 -37.30 -7.02
C ALA A 242 3.19 -35.79 -6.81
N ILE A 243 3.55 -34.99 -7.82
CA ILE A 243 3.54 -33.51 -7.74
C ILE A 243 2.12 -32.95 -7.60
N VAL A 244 1.16 -33.49 -8.36
CA VAL A 244 -0.25 -33.13 -8.24
C VAL A 244 -0.76 -33.48 -6.84
N GLY A 245 -0.43 -34.68 -6.34
CA GLY A 245 -0.77 -35.11 -4.99
C GLY A 245 -0.28 -34.14 -3.90
N ILE A 246 0.99 -33.73 -3.98
CA ILE A 246 1.59 -32.75 -3.06
C ILE A 246 0.84 -31.41 -3.10
N ASN A 247 0.56 -30.88 -4.29
CA ASN A 247 -0.11 -29.58 -4.44
C ASN A 247 -1.59 -29.63 -3.99
N LEU A 248 -2.27 -30.78 -4.17
CA LEU A 248 -3.61 -31.01 -3.66
C LEU A 248 -3.67 -31.17 -2.13
N MET A 249 -2.54 -31.34 -1.44
CA MET A 249 -2.50 -31.26 0.03
C MET A 249 -2.57 -29.81 0.54
N GLY A 250 -2.36 -28.82 -0.34
CA GLY A 250 -2.39 -27.39 -0.05
C GLY A 250 -1.05 -26.84 0.41
N ILE A 251 -1.03 -25.57 0.80
CA ILE A 251 0.21 -24.82 1.05
C ILE A 251 1.15 -25.45 2.09
N LYS A 252 0.59 -26.08 3.14
CA LYS A 252 1.38 -26.82 4.13
C LYS A 252 2.08 -28.03 3.51
N GLY A 253 1.36 -28.80 2.69
CA GLY A 253 1.91 -29.98 2.03
C GLY A 253 3.03 -29.60 1.06
N TYR A 254 2.81 -28.56 0.26
CA TYR A 254 3.85 -27.96 -0.58
C TYR A 254 5.08 -27.56 0.25
N GLY A 255 4.88 -26.80 1.33
CA GLY A 255 5.98 -26.33 2.18
C GLY A 255 6.78 -27.45 2.86
N GLU A 256 6.13 -28.54 3.30
CA GLU A 256 6.85 -29.71 3.84
C GLU A 256 7.61 -30.49 2.76
N ALA A 257 7.00 -30.74 1.61
CA ALA A 257 7.66 -31.44 0.50
C ALA A 257 8.90 -30.67 0.05
N GLU A 258 8.76 -29.35 -0.11
CA GLU A 258 9.84 -28.48 -0.55
C GLU A 258 10.97 -28.36 0.49
N PHE A 259 10.61 -28.39 1.79
CA PHE A 259 11.57 -28.47 2.88
C PHE A 259 12.42 -29.75 2.79
N ILE A 260 11.81 -30.90 2.53
CA ILE A 260 12.50 -32.18 2.39
C ILE A 260 13.37 -32.18 1.12
N PHE A 261 12.81 -31.83 -0.03
CA PHE A 261 13.55 -31.78 -1.29
C PHE A 261 14.75 -30.85 -1.20
N SER A 262 14.57 -29.64 -0.68
CA SER A 262 15.66 -28.68 -0.53
C SER A 262 16.72 -29.16 0.47
N THR A 263 16.36 -29.88 1.53
CA THR A 263 17.34 -30.46 2.46
C THR A 263 18.25 -31.48 1.77
N VAL A 264 17.66 -32.36 0.94
CA VAL A 264 18.42 -33.35 0.14
C VAL A 264 19.37 -32.65 -0.83
N LYS A 265 18.89 -31.66 -1.57
CA LYS A 265 19.70 -30.90 -2.54
C LYS A 265 20.88 -30.18 -1.87
N VAL A 266 20.63 -29.47 -0.78
CA VAL A 266 21.66 -28.72 -0.06
C VAL A 266 22.74 -29.66 0.46
N THR A 267 22.32 -30.77 1.07
CA THR A 267 23.26 -31.78 1.59
C THR A 267 24.10 -32.37 0.46
N ALA A 268 23.48 -32.67 -0.67
CA ALA A 268 24.19 -33.22 -1.84
C ALA A 268 25.18 -32.23 -2.46
N ILE A 269 24.84 -30.94 -2.56
CA ILE A 269 25.76 -29.92 -3.10
C ILE A 269 26.94 -29.71 -2.15
N VAL A 270 26.70 -29.64 -0.84
CA VAL A 270 27.79 -29.55 0.14
C VAL A 270 28.67 -30.81 0.08
N GLY A 271 28.07 -31.99 -0.02
CA GLY A 271 28.78 -33.25 -0.22
C GLY A 271 29.62 -33.26 -1.51
N PHE A 272 29.05 -32.79 -2.62
CA PHE A 272 29.75 -32.63 -3.89
C PHE A 272 30.91 -31.63 -3.77
N ILE A 273 30.75 -30.53 -3.04
CA ILE A 273 31.83 -29.55 -2.84
C ILE A 273 33.02 -30.20 -2.10
N LEU A 274 32.75 -30.91 -1.00
CA LEU A 274 33.79 -31.60 -0.25
C LEU A 274 34.46 -32.68 -1.09
N LEU A 275 33.67 -33.49 -1.80
CA LEU A 275 34.16 -34.52 -2.69
C LEU A 275 34.97 -33.93 -3.85
N GLY A 276 34.51 -32.85 -4.46
CA GLY A 276 35.19 -32.20 -5.57
C GLY A 276 36.53 -31.60 -5.17
N VAL A 277 36.66 -31.05 -3.95
CA VAL A 277 37.96 -30.64 -3.40
C VAL A 277 38.89 -31.86 -3.25
N VAL A 278 38.38 -32.97 -2.72
CA VAL A 278 39.16 -34.21 -2.57
C VAL A 278 39.60 -34.76 -3.92
N ILE A 279 38.72 -34.80 -4.92
CA ILE A 279 39.04 -35.26 -6.28
C ILE A 279 40.07 -34.31 -6.92
N ASN A 280 39.93 -33.00 -6.74
CA ASN A 280 40.85 -32.04 -7.35
C ASN A 280 42.28 -32.18 -6.79
N ILE A 281 42.40 -32.47 -5.49
CA ILE A 281 43.69 -32.65 -4.80
C ILE A 281 44.25 -34.06 -5.02
N GLY A 282 43.43 -35.10 -4.85
CA GLY A 282 43.84 -36.50 -4.91
C GLY A 282 43.99 -37.04 -6.34
N GLY A 283 43.20 -36.51 -7.27
CA GLY A 283 43.20 -36.91 -8.67
C GLY A 283 42.47 -38.22 -8.95
N PRO A 284 42.19 -38.52 -10.24
CA PRO A 284 41.86 -39.86 -10.69
C PRO A 284 43.05 -40.82 -10.48
N PRO A 285 42.81 -42.13 -10.36
CA PRO A 285 43.87 -43.14 -10.17
C PRO A 285 44.98 -43.12 -11.24
N THR A 286 44.71 -42.51 -12.40
CA THR A 286 45.57 -42.53 -13.59
C THR A 286 46.42 -41.27 -13.77
N SER A 287 46.04 -40.11 -13.22
CA SER A 287 46.70 -38.82 -13.53
C SER A 287 47.11 -38.00 -12.31
N GLY A 288 46.67 -38.34 -11.09
CA GLY A 288 47.03 -37.59 -9.88
C GLY A 288 46.47 -36.16 -9.84
N TYR A 289 47.08 -35.26 -9.07
CA TYR A 289 46.63 -33.89 -8.80
C TYR A 289 46.15 -33.15 -10.06
N ILE A 290 44.88 -32.74 -10.11
CA ILE A 290 44.30 -32.01 -11.25
C ILE A 290 44.63 -30.51 -11.15
N GLY A 291 44.42 -29.91 -9.96
CA GLY A 291 44.68 -28.49 -9.72
C GLY A 291 43.86 -27.57 -10.63
N GLY A 292 44.54 -26.89 -11.55
CA GLY A 292 43.95 -26.01 -12.57
C GLY A 292 44.21 -26.49 -14.00
N HIS A 293 44.54 -27.78 -14.19
CA HIS A 293 44.96 -28.31 -15.49
C HIS A 293 43.97 -27.99 -16.62
N TYR A 294 42.67 -28.21 -16.39
CA TYR A 294 41.63 -27.93 -17.39
C TYR A 294 41.38 -26.45 -17.68
N TRP A 295 41.91 -25.54 -16.85
CA TRP A 295 41.95 -24.11 -17.13
C TRP A 295 43.15 -23.71 -18.00
N THR A 296 44.15 -24.58 -18.12
CA THR A 296 45.32 -24.38 -19.00
C THR A 296 45.21 -25.15 -20.32
N ASP A 297 44.70 -26.38 -20.29
CA ASP A 297 44.49 -27.24 -21.45
C ASP A 297 43.17 -28.01 -21.24
N PRO A 298 42.13 -27.78 -22.06
CA PRO A 298 42.08 -27.04 -23.34
C PRO A 298 42.08 -25.50 -23.23
N GLY A 299 41.98 -24.93 -22.02
CA GLY A 299 42.15 -23.49 -21.78
C GLY A 299 40.99 -22.83 -21.01
N PRO A 300 41.11 -21.53 -20.68
CA PRO A 300 40.17 -20.87 -19.77
C PRO A 300 38.87 -20.41 -20.44
N THR A 301 38.85 -20.25 -21.77
CA THR A 301 37.72 -19.72 -22.52
C THR A 301 37.50 -20.48 -23.82
N HIS A 302 36.25 -20.72 -24.17
CA HIS A 302 35.82 -21.24 -25.46
C HIS A 302 34.93 -20.19 -26.16
N ASN A 303 35.09 -20.01 -27.47
CA ASN A 303 34.35 -19.02 -28.27
C ASN A 303 34.50 -17.54 -27.83
N GLY A 304 35.54 -17.22 -27.04
CA GLY A 304 35.89 -15.86 -26.61
C GLY A 304 34.75 -15.10 -25.91
N PHE A 305 34.65 -13.79 -26.15
CA PHE A 305 33.61 -12.94 -25.54
C PHE A 305 32.18 -13.38 -25.91
N LYS A 306 32.01 -13.97 -27.10
CA LYS A 306 30.72 -14.48 -27.57
C LYS A 306 30.27 -15.71 -26.76
N GLY A 307 31.21 -16.56 -26.34
CA GLY A 307 30.96 -17.64 -25.39
C GLY A 307 30.56 -17.12 -24.00
N PHE A 308 31.19 -16.06 -23.51
CA PHE A 308 30.74 -15.38 -22.28
C PHE A 308 29.30 -14.85 -22.41
N CYS A 309 28.99 -14.18 -23.53
CA CYS A 309 27.65 -13.68 -23.83
C CYS A 309 26.57 -14.78 -23.88
N SER A 310 26.89 -15.98 -24.37
CA SER A 310 25.94 -17.10 -24.42
C SER A 310 25.62 -17.69 -23.05
N VAL A 311 26.56 -17.63 -22.09
CA VAL A 311 26.33 -18.08 -20.71
C VAL A 311 25.36 -17.19 -19.95
N LEU A 312 25.28 -15.90 -20.26
CA LEU A 312 24.43 -14.98 -19.51
C LEU A 312 22.96 -15.45 -19.50
N ALA A 313 22.43 -15.90 -20.63
CA ALA A 313 21.06 -16.45 -20.68
C ALA A 313 20.91 -17.76 -19.90
N THR A 314 21.86 -18.70 -20.03
CA THR A 314 21.81 -19.99 -19.33
C THR A 314 21.97 -19.85 -17.82
N SER A 315 22.83 -18.93 -17.38
CA SER A 315 23.02 -18.60 -15.97
C SER A 315 21.79 -17.87 -15.40
N SER A 316 21.17 -16.96 -16.16
CA SER A 316 19.87 -16.39 -15.80
C SER A 316 18.80 -17.47 -15.65
N PHE A 317 18.67 -18.41 -16.60
CA PHE A 317 17.75 -19.55 -16.46
C PHE A 317 18.02 -20.34 -15.16
N SER A 318 19.28 -20.48 -14.77
CA SER A 318 19.65 -21.21 -13.56
C SER A 318 19.25 -20.53 -12.25
N PHE A 319 19.00 -19.21 -12.27
CA PHE A 319 18.54 -18.44 -11.12
C PHE A 319 17.02 -18.24 -11.05
N VAL A 320 16.29 -18.69 -12.07
CA VAL A 320 14.82 -18.66 -12.14
C VAL A 320 14.20 -19.29 -10.91
N GLY A 321 13.16 -18.66 -10.36
CA GLY A 321 12.45 -19.15 -9.18
C GLY A 321 13.07 -18.76 -7.84
N THR A 322 14.12 -17.93 -7.84
CA THR A 322 14.52 -17.18 -6.64
C THR A 322 13.38 -16.24 -6.20
N GLU A 323 12.65 -15.68 -7.17
CA GLU A 323 11.53 -14.76 -7.00
C GLU A 323 10.26 -15.41 -6.41
N ILE A 324 10.17 -16.75 -6.35
CA ILE A 324 9.04 -17.49 -5.74
C ILE A 324 8.81 -17.07 -4.28
N ILE A 325 9.86 -16.69 -3.56
CA ILE A 325 9.78 -16.16 -2.19
C ILE A 325 8.80 -14.98 -2.14
N GLY A 326 8.77 -14.14 -3.18
CA GLY A 326 7.87 -13.00 -3.29
C GLY A 326 6.41 -13.41 -3.44
N LEU A 327 6.13 -14.49 -4.19
CA LEU A 327 4.78 -15.03 -4.35
C LEU A 327 4.27 -15.69 -3.07
N ALA A 328 5.16 -16.36 -2.33
CA ALA A 328 4.88 -16.95 -1.03
C ALA A 328 4.61 -15.91 0.08
N ALA A 329 4.90 -14.62 -0.15
CA ALA A 329 4.69 -13.56 0.84
C ALA A 329 3.23 -13.48 1.31
N ALA A 330 2.27 -13.63 0.39
CA ALA A 330 0.84 -13.54 0.68
C ALA A 330 0.33 -14.69 1.56
N GLU A 331 1.00 -15.84 1.52
CA GLU A 331 0.67 -17.07 2.27
C GLU A 331 1.61 -17.31 3.48
N THR A 332 2.49 -16.36 3.78
CA THR A 332 3.38 -16.43 4.94
C THR A 332 2.68 -15.92 6.19
N ALA A 333 2.79 -16.64 7.31
CA ALA A 333 2.12 -16.28 8.57
C ALA A 333 2.59 -14.93 9.14
N ASN A 334 3.90 -14.64 9.05
CA ASN A 334 4.47 -13.35 9.43
C ASN A 334 5.50 -12.90 8.36
N PRO A 335 5.04 -12.23 7.29
CA PRO A 335 5.89 -11.87 6.16
C PRO A 335 6.95 -10.84 6.55
N ARG A 336 6.61 -9.84 7.39
CA ARG A 336 7.55 -8.78 7.83
C ARG A 336 8.76 -9.31 8.61
N LYS A 337 8.60 -10.42 9.33
CA LYS A 337 9.72 -11.08 10.04
C LYS A 337 10.42 -12.15 9.19
N SER A 338 9.67 -12.95 8.46
CA SER A 338 10.20 -14.16 7.80
C SER A 338 10.87 -13.85 6.47
N LEU A 339 10.29 -12.97 5.65
CA LEU A 339 10.81 -12.62 4.32
C LEU A 339 12.22 -12.04 4.38
N PRO A 340 12.55 -11.07 5.26
CA PRO A 340 13.90 -10.52 5.34
C PRO A 340 14.98 -11.58 5.57
N SER A 341 14.69 -12.59 6.40
CA SER A 341 15.63 -13.69 6.66
C SER A 341 15.84 -14.57 5.42
N ALA A 342 14.76 -14.89 4.69
CA ALA A 342 14.80 -15.70 3.48
C ALA A 342 15.53 -14.97 2.33
N ILE A 343 15.29 -13.67 2.15
CA ILE A 343 15.95 -12.86 1.12
C ILE A 343 17.47 -12.80 1.35
N LYS A 344 17.92 -12.66 2.61
CA LYS A 344 19.35 -12.69 2.95
C LYS A 344 20.02 -14.02 2.62
N GLN A 345 19.28 -15.13 2.63
CA GLN A 345 19.82 -16.45 2.29
C GLN A 345 20.11 -16.62 0.79
N VAL A 346 19.51 -15.79 -0.07
CA VAL A 346 19.79 -15.80 -1.52
C VAL A 346 21.26 -15.54 -1.81
N PHE A 347 21.93 -14.68 -1.02
CA PHE A 347 23.37 -14.43 -1.16
C PHE A 347 24.18 -15.72 -0.99
N TRP A 348 23.92 -16.48 0.08
CA TRP A 348 24.61 -17.74 0.36
C TRP A 348 24.33 -18.80 -0.69
N ARG A 349 23.11 -18.83 -1.22
CA ARG A 349 22.76 -19.67 -2.36
C ARG A 349 23.61 -19.32 -3.59
N ILE A 350 23.69 -18.05 -3.99
CA ILE A 350 24.48 -17.63 -5.17
C ILE A 350 25.95 -18.00 -4.96
N GLY A 351 26.54 -17.59 -3.84
CA GLY A 351 27.96 -17.82 -3.56
C GLY A 351 28.32 -19.30 -3.46
N ILE A 352 27.67 -20.05 -2.57
CA ILE A 352 28.07 -21.44 -2.28
C ILE A 352 27.52 -22.41 -3.34
N PHE A 353 26.23 -22.35 -3.66
CA PHE A 353 25.63 -23.39 -4.49
C PHE A 353 25.86 -23.21 -5.98
N TYR A 354 26.14 -21.99 -6.46
CA TYR A 354 26.45 -21.75 -7.86
C TYR A 354 27.94 -21.51 -8.05
N ILE A 355 28.51 -20.48 -7.42
CA ILE A 355 29.89 -20.10 -7.71
C ILE A 355 30.89 -21.17 -7.26
N VAL A 356 30.82 -21.63 -6.00
CA VAL A 356 31.77 -22.65 -5.50
C VAL A 356 31.56 -24.00 -6.18
N SER A 357 30.32 -24.44 -6.38
CA SER A 357 30.04 -25.73 -7.01
C SER A 357 30.47 -25.76 -8.47
N LEU A 358 30.18 -24.70 -9.24
CA LEU A 358 30.60 -24.58 -10.64
C LEU A 358 32.11 -24.38 -10.75
N LEU A 359 32.75 -23.70 -9.79
CA LEU A 359 34.22 -23.62 -9.76
C LEU A 359 34.82 -25.02 -9.70
N LEU A 360 34.34 -25.88 -8.82
CA LEU A 360 34.82 -27.25 -8.76
C LEU A 360 34.49 -28.04 -10.03
N VAL A 361 33.29 -27.92 -10.58
CA VAL A 361 32.96 -28.53 -11.88
C VAL A 361 33.96 -28.10 -12.96
N THR A 362 34.27 -26.81 -13.06
CA THR A 362 35.22 -26.27 -14.06
C THR A 362 36.66 -26.71 -13.84
N LEU A 363 37.04 -27.08 -12.62
CA LEU A 363 38.35 -27.63 -12.32
C LEU A 363 38.43 -29.13 -12.59
N LEU A 364 37.30 -29.84 -12.55
CA LEU A 364 37.22 -31.29 -12.64
C LEU A 364 36.81 -31.82 -14.01
N VAL A 365 36.14 -31.00 -14.82
CA VAL A 365 35.61 -31.40 -16.13
C VAL A 365 36.15 -30.45 -17.21
N PRO A 366 36.86 -30.96 -18.22
CA PRO A 366 37.32 -30.11 -19.32
C PRO A 366 36.15 -29.68 -20.20
N TYR A 367 36.18 -28.44 -20.70
CA TYR A 367 35.05 -27.91 -21.48
C TYR A 367 34.81 -28.63 -22.81
N ASN A 368 35.80 -29.38 -23.32
CA ASN A 368 35.72 -30.16 -24.56
C ASN A 368 35.32 -31.63 -24.33
N GLU A 369 34.87 -32.00 -23.12
CA GLU A 369 34.36 -33.34 -22.82
C GLU A 369 33.16 -33.68 -23.71
N PRO A 370 33.22 -34.73 -24.56
CA PRO A 370 32.16 -35.07 -25.50
C PRO A 370 30.80 -35.34 -24.84
N ARG A 371 30.80 -35.86 -23.60
CA ARG A 371 29.57 -36.12 -22.85
C ARG A 371 28.81 -34.86 -22.45
N LEU A 372 29.45 -33.68 -22.46
CA LEU A 372 28.77 -32.38 -22.27
C LEU A 372 27.85 -32.03 -23.44
N LEU A 373 28.05 -32.65 -24.61
CA LEU A 373 27.38 -32.38 -25.89
C LEU A 373 26.42 -33.49 -26.34
N GLY A 374 26.19 -34.52 -25.52
CA GLY A 374 25.64 -35.83 -25.90
C GLY A 374 24.19 -35.91 -26.39
N GLY A 375 23.75 -35.02 -27.28
CA GLY A 375 22.61 -35.15 -28.20
C GLY A 375 22.14 -33.78 -28.72
N GLN A 376 21.43 -33.76 -29.85
CA GLN A 376 21.22 -32.54 -30.66
C GLN A 376 20.24 -31.51 -30.06
N SER A 377 19.71 -31.77 -28.87
CA SER A 377 19.01 -30.79 -28.03
C SER A 377 19.43 -30.94 -26.57
N SER A 378 19.14 -29.91 -25.75
CA SER A 378 19.49 -29.77 -24.32
C SER A 378 19.00 -30.88 -23.34
N VAL A 379 18.46 -31.96 -23.88
CA VAL A 379 17.56 -32.94 -23.26
C VAL A 379 17.98 -34.37 -23.57
N ASP A 380 18.69 -34.58 -24.66
CA ASP A 380 19.15 -35.89 -25.08
C ASP A 380 20.32 -36.30 -24.18
N ALA A 381 20.07 -37.16 -23.19
CA ALA A 381 21.05 -37.87 -22.36
C ALA A 381 22.39 -37.16 -22.06
N VAL A 382 22.38 -35.84 -21.83
CA VAL A 382 23.58 -35.08 -21.46
C VAL A 382 23.92 -35.50 -20.03
N ALA A 383 25.05 -36.17 -19.87
CA ALA A 383 25.55 -36.49 -18.54
C ALA A 383 25.79 -35.15 -17.81
N SER A 384 25.11 -34.95 -16.69
CA SER A 384 25.29 -33.76 -15.87
C SER A 384 26.79 -33.56 -15.58
N PRO A 385 27.36 -32.35 -15.72
CA PRO A 385 28.77 -32.13 -15.41
C PRO A 385 29.13 -32.50 -13.97
N PHE A 386 28.16 -32.49 -13.04
CA PHE A 386 28.35 -32.99 -11.69
C PHE A 386 28.50 -34.51 -11.64
N VAL A 387 27.74 -35.25 -12.44
CA VAL A 387 27.86 -36.71 -12.57
C VAL A 387 29.17 -37.06 -13.28
N ILE A 388 29.51 -36.36 -14.37
CA ILE A 388 30.76 -36.52 -15.11
C ILE A 388 31.97 -36.31 -14.19
N ALA A 389 31.96 -35.26 -13.36
CA ALA A 389 33.07 -34.95 -12.45
C ALA A 389 33.33 -36.09 -11.45
N VAL A 390 32.28 -36.72 -10.93
CA VAL A 390 32.39 -37.83 -9.97
C VAL A 390 32.74 -39.14 -10.68
N GLU A 391 32.14 -39.40 -11.85
CA GLU A 391 32.40 -40.62 -12.64
C GLU A 391 33.84 -40.66 -13.15
N SER A 392 34.37 -39.52 -13.59
CA SER A 392 35.74 -39.39 -14.09
C SER A 392 36.80 -39.57 -12.99
N ALA A 393 36.40 -39.52 -11.71
CA ALA A 393 37.27 -39.81 -10.57
C ALA A 393 37.41 -41.31 -10.26
N GLY A 394 36.60 -42.19 -10.86
CA GLY A 394 36.70 -43.65 -10.74
C GLY A 394 35.39 -44.37 -10.44
N SER A 395 35.43 -45.71 -10.44
CA SER A 395 34.25 -46.56 -10.23
C SER A 395 33.81 -46.57 -8.77
N THR A 396 32.81 -45.75 -8.45
CA THR A 396 32.18 -45.66 -7.12
C THR A 396 30.66 -45.59 -7.25
N ILE A 397 29.93 -45.75 -6.14
CA ILE A 397 28.46 -45.62 -6.11
C ILE A 397 28.01 -44.15 -6.24
N LEU A 398 28.91 -43.20 -6.07
CA LEU A 398 28.62 -41.76 -5.96
C LEU A 398 27.97 -41.13 -7.21
N PRO A 399 28.32 -41.48 -8.46
CA PRO A 399 27.62 -40.97 -9.65
C PRO A 399 26.12 -41.31 -9.66
N SER A 400 25.76 -42.52 -9.22
CA SER A 400 24.37 -42.96 -9.08
C SER A 400 23.62 -42.14 -8.03
N VAL A 401 24.26 -41.85 -6.89
CA VAL A 401 23.69 -40.98 -5.84
C VAL A 401 23.47 -39.56 -6.38
N MET A 402 24.44 -39.00 -7.10
CA MET A 402 24.30 -37.68 -7.71
C MET A 402 23.17 -37.64 -8.74
N ASN A 403 23.03 -38.65 -9.60
CA ASN A 403 21.93 -38.72 -10.55
C ASN A 403 20.56 -38.80 -9.87
N ALA A 404 20.44 -39.53 -8.76
CA ALA A 404 19.22 -39.57 -7.95
C ALA A 404 18.89 -38.20 -7.32
N VAL A 405 19.90 -37.47 -6.84
CA VAL A 405 19.72 -36.10 -6.33
C VAL A 405 19.23 -35.16 -7.43
N ILE A 406 19.78 -35.27 -8.64
CA ILE A 406 19.36 -34.46 -9.79
C ILE A 406 17.88 -34.72 -10.10
N MET A 407 17.45 -35.98 -10.12
CA MET A 407 16.04 -36.33 -10.30
C MET A 407 15.15 -35.70 -9.20
N ILE A 408 15.54 -35.77 -7.93
CA ILE A 408 14.82 -35.10 -6.83
C ILE A 408 14.79 -33.57 -7.04
N ALA A 409 15.90 -32.99 -7.52
CA ALA A 409 16.01 -31.57 -7.77
C ALA A 409 15.02 -31.09 -8.85
N VAL A 410 14.95 -31.82 -9.96
CA VAL A 410 14.02 -31.60 -11.08
C VAL A 410 12.56 -31.72 -10.62
N LEU A 411 12.22 -32.77 -9.86
CA LEU A 411 10.86 -32.96 -9.33
C LEU A 411 10.43 -31.82 -8.40
N SER A 412 11.36 -31.28 -7.63
CA SER A 412 11.12 -30.16 -6.75
C SER A 412 10.91 -28.84 -7.51
N VAL A 413 11.61 -28.62 -8.63
CA VAL A 413 11.29 -27.50 -9.54
C VAL A 413 9.92 -27.70 -10.17
N GLY A 414 9.56 -28.91 -10.59
CA GLY A 414 8.22 -29.24 -11.07
C GLY A 414 7.11 -28.99 -10.03
N ASN A 415 7.37 -29.31 -8.77
CA ASN A 415 6.47 -28.98 -7.66
C ASN A 415 6.30 -27.47 -7.49
N SER A 416 7.39 -26.72 -7.58
CA SER A 416 7.39 -25.25 -7.57
C SER A 416 6.73 -24.64 -8.81
N ALA A 417 6.71 -25.34 -9.95
CA ALA A 417 6.03 -24.89 -11.16
C ALA A 417 4.51 -24.85 -11.03
N ILE A 418 3.90 -25.87 -10.40
CA ILE A 418 2.47 -25.82 -10.06
C ILE A 418 2.20 -24.72 -9.03
N PHE A 419 3.07 -24.58 -8.03
CA PHE A 419 2.95 -23.52 -7.03
C PHE A 419 2.95 -22.13 -7.69
N GLY A 420 3.96 -21.84 -8.51
CA GLY A 420 4.17 -20.56 -9.18
C GLY A 420 3.06 -20.20 -10.16
N SER A 421 2.70 -21.13 -11.05
CA SER A 421 1.66 -20.90 -12.08
C SER A 421 0.27 -20.71 -11.46
N SER A 422 -0.13 -21.59 -10.53
CA SER A 422 -1.49 -21.56 -9.96
C SER A 422 -1.80 -20.27 -9.19
N ARG A 423 -0.84 -19.77 -8.41
CA ARG A 423 -0.98 -18.53 -7.62
C ARG A 423 -0.91 -17.28 -8.47
N THR A 424 -0.10 -17.31 -9.52
CA THR A 424 -0.06 -16.22 -10.49
C THR A 424 -1.37 -16.11 -11.25
N LEU A 425 -1.92 -17.24 -11.74
CA LEU A 425 -3.23 -17.29 -12.40
C LEU A 425 -4.36 -16.83 -11.48
N ALA A 426 -4.37 -17.28 -10.22
CA ALA A 426 -5.36 -16.85 -9.24
C ALA A 426 -5.29 -15.33 -9.00
N SER A 427 -4.09 -14.78 -8.83
CA SER A 427 -3.90 -13.34 -8.68
C SER A 427 -4.30 -12.55 -9.93
N LEU A 428 -4.01 -13.06 -11.13
CA LEU A 428 -4.46 -12.42 -12.38
C LEU A 428 -5.98 -12.38 -12.46
N ALA A 429 -6.67 -13.44 -12.03
CA ALA A 429 -8.13 -13.45 -11.99
C ALA A 429 -8.67 -12.45 -10.95
N GLU A 430 -8.05 -12.35 -9.77
CA GLU A 430 -8.38 -11.33 -8.76
C GLU A 430 -8.18 -9.90 -9.28
N GLN A 431 -7.18 -9.69 -10.15
CA GLN A 431 -6.91 -8.43 -10.83
C GLN A 431 -7.76 -8.23 -12.10
N SER A 432 -8.68 -9.14 -12.43
CA SER A 432 -9.47 -9.09 -13.68
C SER A 432 -8.61 -9.15 -14.97
N HIS A 433 -7.39 -9.67 -14.88
CA HIS A 433 -6.46 -9.94 -15.97
C HIS A 433 -6.54 -11.38 -16.51
N ALA A 434 -7.28 -12.27 -15.84
CA ALA A 434 -7.54 -13.64 -16.28
C ALA A 434 -9.01 -14.02 -16.05
N PRO A 435 -9.52 -15.08 -16.72
CA PRO A 435 -10.89 -15.53 -16.52
C PRO A 435 -11.26 -15.78 -15.06
N ALA A 436 -12.47 -15.34 -14.68
CA ALA A 436 -13.02 -15.43 -13.32
C ALA A 436 -12.86 -16.80 -12.66
N ILE A 437 -12.91 -17.87 -13.45
CA ILE A 437 -12.83 -19.25 -13.00
C ILE A 437 -11.53 -19.54 -12.22
N PHE A 438 -10.43 -18.86 -12.55
CA PHE A 438 -9.14 -19.04 -11.87
C PHE A 438 -9.09 -18.39 -10.48
N SER A 439 -10.05 -17.51 -10.13
CA SER A 439 -10.20 -16.94 -8.78
C SER A 439 -10.79 -17.93 -7.76
N TYR A 440 -11.14 -19.15 -8.19
CA TYR A 440 -11.68 -20.15 -7.29
C TYR A 440 -10.63 -20.63 -6.28
N VAL A 441 -10.85 -20.30 -5.01
CA VAL A 441 -10.05 -20.77 -3.88
C VAL A 441 -10.90 -21.65 -2.94
N ASP A 442 -10.40 -22.84 -2.63
CA ASP A 442 -11.06 -23.79 -1.73
C ASP A 442 -10.88 -23.43 -0.25
N ARG A 443 -11.63 -24.07 0.66
CA ARG A 443 -11.59 -23.81 2.12
C ARG A 443 -10.22 -24.03 2.77
N LYS A 444 -9.29 -24.71 2.12
CA LYS A 444 -7.90 -24.87 2.58
C LYS A 444 -6.97 -23.82 1.98
N GLY A 445 -7.49 -22.83 1.25
CA GLY A 445 -6.75 -21.75 0.61
C GLY A 445 -6.08 -22.18 -0.69
N ARG A 446 -6.57 -23.24 -1.36
CA ARG A 446 -5.96 -23.77 -2.58
C ARG A 446 -6.64 -23.19 -3.82
N PRO A 447 -5.90 -22.61 -4.78
CA PRO A 447 -6.45 -22.18 -6.06
C PRO A 447 -6.72 -23.40 -6.97
N LEU A 448 -7.76 -24.17 -6.66
CA LEU A 448 -7.97 -25.53 -7.19
C LEU A 448 -8.07 -25.57 -8.72
N VAL A 449 -8.83 -24.64 -9.32
CA VAL A 449 -8.98 -24.58 -10.79
C VAL A 449 -7.63 -24.32 -11.46
N ALA A 450 -6.86 -23.37 -10.92
CA ALA A 450 -5.55 -23.05 -11.46
C ALA A 450 -4.54 -24.19 -11.28
N ILE A 451 -4.60 -24.93 -10.16
CA ILE A 451 -3.80 -26.14 -9.94
C ILE A 451 -4.13 -27.21 -10.99
N LEU A 452 -5.42 -27.50 -11.22
CA LEU A 452 -5.84 -28.52 -12.19
C LEU A 452 -5.45 -28.15 -13.62
N PHE A 453 -5.62 -26.88 -13.99
CA PHE A 453 -5.19 -26.37 -15.30
C PHE A 453 -3.68 -26.46 -15.50
N ALA A 454 -2.88 -26.07 -14.50
CA ALA A 454 -1.43 -26.24 -14.55
C ALA A 454 -1.04 -27.72 -14.68
N SER A 455 -1.71 -28.58 -13.92
CA SER A 455 -1.47 -30.04 -13.93
C SER A 455 -1.80 -30.67 -15.28
N SER A 456 -2.85 -30.22 -15.96
CA SER A 456 -3.21 -30.73 -17.29
C SER A 456 -2.16 -30.40 -18.34
N LEU A 457 -1.49 -29.25 -18.24
CA LEU A 457 -0.36 -28.92 -19.13
C LEU A 457 0.88 -29.79 -18.86
N GLY A 458 1.00 -30.34 -17.64
CA GLY A 458 2.02 -31.36 -17.34
C GLY A 458 1.89 -32.62 -18.19
N LEU A 459 0.70 -32.91 -18.75
CA LEU A 459 0.50 -34.03 -19.69
C LEU A 459 1.30 -33.86 -21.00
N LEU A 460 1.72 -32.63 -21.33
CA LEU A 460 2.62 -32.41 -22.47
C LEU A 460 3.98 -33.13 -22.30
N ALA A 461 4.34 -33.54 -21.07
CA ALA A 461 5.55 -34.32 -20.84
C ALA A 461 5.55 -35.72 -21.50
N TYR A 462 4.38 -36.27 -21.85
CA TYR A 462 4.29 -37.52 -22.62
C TYR A 462 4.89 -37.40 -24.04
N LEU A 463 5.16 -36.17 -24.51
CA LEU A 463 5.85 -35.92 -25.76
C LEU A 463 7.30 -36.46 -25.78
N VAL A 464 7.86 -36.85 -24.62
CA VAL A 464 9.17 -37.52 -24.52
C VAL A 464 9.32 -38.75 -25.42
N ASN A 465 8.22 -39.44 -25.74
CA ASN A 465 8.23 -40.63 -26.60
C ASN A 465 8.10 -40.32 -28.11
N VAL A 466 7.96 -39.04 -28.48
CA VAL A 466 7.85 -38.63 -29.88
C VAL A 466 9.23 -38.50 -30.49
N LYS A 467 9.39 -38.84 -31.78
CA LYS A 467 10.68 -38.76 -32.48
C LYS A 467 11.33 -37.36 -32.51
N ILE A 468 10.51 -36.32 -32.38
CA ILE A 468 10.89 -34.89 -32.38
C ILE A 468 10.78 -34.25 -30.98
N HIS A 469 10.91 -35.04 -29.91
CA HIS A 469 10.82 -34.56 -28.52
C HIS A 469 11.87 -33.49 -28.19
N SER A 470 13.06 -33.62 -28.78
CA SER A 470 14.20 -32.72 -28.65
C SER A 470 13.86 -31.29 -29.14
N GLU A 471 13.32 -31.19 -30.36
CA GLU A 471 12.85 -29.91 -30.92
C GLU A 471 11.67 -29.31 -30.12
N ILE A 472 10.68 -30.12 -29.74
CA ILE A 472 9.53 -29.64 -28.97
C ILE A 472 9.99 -29.06 -27.63
N PHE A 473 10.91 -29.75 -26.96
CA PHE A 473 11.46 -29.26 -25.71
C PHE A 473 12.18 -27.93 -25.90
N ASP A 474 13.01 -27.77 -26.94
CA ASP A 474 13.73 -26.51 -27.16
C ASP A 474 12.76 -25.33 -27.36
N TRP A 475 11.62 -25.55 -28.03
CA TRP A 475 10.54 -24.55 -28.13
C TRP A 475 9.84 -24.27 -26.79
N LEU A 476 9.56 -25.30 -25.99
CA LEU A 476 8.99 -25.12 -24.65
C LEU A 476 9.96 -24.36 -23.73
N PHE A 477 11.24 -24.74 -23.75
CA PHE A 477 12.31 -24.10 -22.99
C PHE A 477 12.51 -22.63 -23.39
N ALA A 478 12.45 -22.34 -24.69
CA ALA A 478 12.55 -20.98 -25.24
C ALA A 478 11.50 -20.01 -24.67
N ILE A 479 10.26 -20.48 -24.45
CA ILE A 479 9.19 -19.66 -23.85
C ILE A 479 9.58 -19.23 -22.43
N CYS A 480 10.23 -20.12 -21.66
CA CYS A 480 10.60 -19.88 -20.27
C CYS A 480 11.90 -19.11 -20.10
N GLY A 481 12.88 -19.34 -20.99
CA GLY A 481 14.29 -18.97 -20.76
C GLY A 481 14.55 -17.48 -20.55
N LEU A 482 13.87 -16.60 -21.28
CA LEU A 482 14.04 -15.14 -21.17
C LEU A 482 12.90 -14.43 -20.42
N SER A 483 11.83 -15.15 -20.08
CA SER A 483 10.66 -14.60 -19.40
C SER A 483 11.02 -13.96 -18.04
N SER A 484 11.92 -14.59 -17.30
CA SER A 484 12.37 -14.07 -16.00
C SER A 484 13.12 -12.74 -16.08
N LEU A 485 13.83 -12.44 -17.18
CA LEU A 485 14.56 -11.17 -17.33
C LEU A 485 13.58 -9.97 -17.35
N PHE A 486 12.44 -10.12 -18.01
CA PHE A 486 11.37 -9.12 -17.99
C PHE A 486 10.77 -8.97 -16.60
N THR A 487 10.55 -10.08 -15.90
CA THR A 487 10.02 -10.09 -14.54
C THR A 487 10.97 -9.38 -13.58
N TRP A 488 12.26 -9.71 -13.60
CA TRP A 488 13.29 -9.13 -12.75
C TRP A 488 13.57 -7.66 -13.06
N GLY A 489 13.62 -7.29 -14.35
CA GLY A 489 13.68 -5.90 -14.78
C GLY A 489 12.49 -5.09 -14.27
N SER A 490 11.27 -5.65 -14.36
CA SER A 490 10.05 -5.02 -13.85
C SER A 490 10.07 -4.84 -12.34
N ILE A 491 10.55 -5.83 -11.58
CA ILE A 491 10.74 -5.72 -10.12
C ILE A 491 11.66 -4.56 -9.78
N CYS A 492 12.82 -4.46 -10.46
CA CYS A 492 13.77 -3.38 -10.26
C CYS A 492 13.15 -2.01 -10.57
N LEU A 493 12.41 -1.89 -11.68
CA LEU A 493 11.75 -0.64 -12.06
C LEU A 493 10.62 -0.24 -11.09
N CYS A 494 9.81 -1.21 -10.64
CA CYS A 494 8.81 -1.02 -9.59
C CYS A 494 9.44 -0.48 -8.31
N HIS A 495 10.57 -1.03 -7.89
CA HIS A 495 11.27 -0.58 -6.67
C HIS A 495 11.80 0.86 -6.80
N ILE A 496 12.34 1.24 -7.96
CA ILE A 496 12.78 2.63 -8.23
C ILE A 496 11.60 3.60 -8.09
N ARG A 497 10.44 3.28 -8.70
CA ARG A 497 9.25 4.13 -8.62
C ARG A 497 8.64 4.15 -7.23
N PHE A 498 8.64 3.01 -6.54
CA PHE A 498 8.21 2.91 -5.15
C PHE A 498 9.04 3.83 -4.25
N ARG A 499 10.37 3.80 -4.32
CA ARG A 499 11.24 4.66 -3.51
C ARG A 499 11.04 6.15 -3.80
N ARG A 500 10.82 6.52 -5.07
CA ARG A 500 10.46 7.91 -5.45
C ARG A 500 9.13 8.34 -4.86
N ALA A 501 8.10 7.49 -4.97
CA ALA A 501 6.78 7.78 -4.40
C ALA A 501 6.82 7.83 -2.86
N TRP A 502 7.61 6.97 -2.21
CA TRP A 502 7.80 6.95 -0.76
C TRP A 502 8.40 8.26 -0.25
N ALA A 503 9.44 8.76 -0.92
CA ALA A 503 10.07 10.04 -0.60
C ALA A 503 9.13 11.23 -0.87
N ALA A 504 8.38 11.20 -1.99
CA ALA A 504 7.41 12.26 -2.32
C ALA A 504 6.26 12.35 -1.30
N ALA A 505 5.92 11.24 -0.64
CA ALA A 505 4.93 11.21 0.44
C ALA A 505 5.50 11.63 1.82
N GLY A 506 6.74 12.12 1.89
CA GLY A 506 7.38 12.59 3.13
C GLY A 506 7.92 11.48 4.05
N TYR A 507 7.91 10.21 3.61
CA TYR A 507 8.38 9.10 4.44
C TYR A 507 9.89 8.84 4.28
N SER A 508 10.57 8.67 5.42
CA SER A 508 11.97 8.23 5.43
C SER A 508 12.12 6.71 5.26
N VAL A 509 13.31 6.28 4.85
CA VAL A 509 13.66 4.86 4.63
C VAL A 509 13.56 4.01 5.90
N ASN A 510 13.75 4.64 7.06
CA ASN A 510 13.74 3.97 8.37
C ASN A 510 12.35 3.43 8.76
N HIS A 511 11.29 3.88 8.07
CA HIS A 511 9.93 3.37 8.26
C HIS A 511 9.69 2.02 7.55
N LEU A 512 10.64 1.54 6.74
CA LEU A 512 10.48 0.28 6.01
C LEU A 512 10.85 -0.93 6.90
N PRO A 513 10.04 -2.02 6.90
CA PRO A 513 10.36 -3.24 7.66
C PRO A 513 11.66 -3.94 7.22
N PHE A 514 12.03 -3.75 5.96
CA PHE A 514 13.27 -4.21 5.37
C PHE A 514 13.80 -3.13 4.45
N VAL A 515 15.11 -2.90 4.52
CA VAL A 515 15.82 -1.97 3.66
C VAL A 515 16.82 -2.78 2.84
N SER A 516 16.73 -2.65 1.52
CA SER A 516 17.65 -3.20 0.53
C SER A 516 19.05 -2.68 0.83
N GLN A 517 20.00 -3.60 0.97
CA GLN A 517 21.40 -3.25 1.18
C GLN A 517 22.00 -2.52 -0.02
N ALA A 518 21.54 -2.85 -1.23
CA ALA A 518 21.98 -2.21 -2.47
C ALA A 518 21.20 -0.92 -2.78
N GLY A 519 20.12 -0.65 -2.05
CA GLY A 519 19.25 0.51 -2.24
C GLY A 519 18.71 0.66 -3.66
N VAL A 520 18.47 1.90 -4.09
CA VAL A 520 18.00 2.25 -5.44
C VAL A 520 19.09 2.02 -6.49
N LEU A 521 20.37 2.21 -6.14
CA LEU A 521 21.49 1.96 -7.04
C LEU A 521 21.52 0.50 -7.48
N GLY A 522 21.31 -0.44 -6.55
CA GLY A 522 21.15 -1.85 -6.87
C GLY A 522 20.02 -2.10 -7.86
N SER A 523 18.87 -1.45 -7.70
CA SER A 523 17.76 -1.60 -8.65
C SER A 523 18.10 -1.08 -10.04
N ILE A 524 18.85 0.02 -10.15
CA ILE A 524 19.33 0.54 -11.44
C ILE A 524 20.30 -0.45 -12.08
N LEU A 525 21.28 -0.95 -11.32
CA LEU A 525 22.23 -1.96 -11.80
C LEU A 525 21.52 -3.25 -12.22
N GLY A 526 20.52 -3.69 -11.45
CA GLY A 526 19.70 -4.85 -11.79
C GLY A 526 18.89 -4.64 -13.07
N LEU A 527 18.26 -3.48 -13.24
CA LEU A 527 17.49 -3.14 -14.43
C LEU A 527 18.39 -3.07 -15.68
N VAL A 528 19.49 -2.32 -15.62
CA VAL A 528 20.47 -2.21 -16.71
C VAL A 528 21.09 -3.57 -17.00
N GLY A 529 21.43 -4.34 -15.98
CA GLY A 529 21.97 -5.69 -16.13
C GLY A 529 21.02 -6.62 -16.88
N ASN A 530 19.73 -6.65 -16.53
CA ASN A 530 18.73 -7.44 -17.27
C ASN A 530 18.62 -7.00 -18.74
N ILE A 531 18.67 -5.70 -19.03
CA ILE A 531 18.68 -5.16 -20.40
C ILE A 531 19.94 -5.61 -21.16
N LEU A 532 21.11 -5.57 -20.51
CA LEU A 532 22.37 -6.01 -21.12
C LEU A 532 22.38 -7.52 -21.39
N VAL A 533 21.81 -8.35 -20.51
CA VAL A 533 21.65 -9.79 -20.76
C VAL A 533 20.72 -10.03 -21.95
N LEU A 534 19.61 -9.29 -22.06
CA LEU A 534 18.72 -9.37 -23.24
C LEU A 534 19.44 -8.93 -24.53
N ALA A 535 20.22 -7.85 -24.49
CA ALA A 535 21.00 -7.38 -25.63
C ALA A 535 22.09 -8.38 -26.05
N SER A 536 22.76 -8.99 -25.08
CA SER A 536 23.72 -10.08 -25.28
C SER A 536 23.05 -11.28 -25.96
N GLN A 537 21.87 -11.66 -25.48
CA GLN A 537 21.11 -12.76 -26.06
C GLN A 537 20.63 -12.46 -27.48
N PHE A 538 20.21 -11.23 -27.76
CA PHE A 538 19.86 -10.78 -29.11
C PHE A 538 21.05 -10.91 -30.07
N TRP A 539 22.26 -10.54 -29.64
CA TRP A 539 23.47 -10.72 -30.43
C TRP A 539 23.78 -12.20 -30.70
N VAL A 540 23.71 -13.04 -29.66
CA VAL A 540 23.92 -14.51 -29.75
C VAL A 540 22.79 -15.20 -30.56
N ALA A 541 21.63 -14.57 -30.68
CA ALA A 541 20.53 -15.05 -31.52
C ALA A 541 20.75 -14.76 -33.00
N ILE A 542 21.25 -13.57 -33.35
CA ILE A 542 21.57 -13.18 -34.75
C ILE A 542 22.82 -13.91 -35.24
N SER A 543 23.83 -14.01 -34.37
CA SER A 543 25.07 -14.68 -34.67
C SER A 543 25.20 -15.83 -33.66
N PRO A 544 24.71 -17.04 -33.96
CA PRO A 544 24.85 -18.18 -33.06
C PRO A 544 26.32 -18.57 -32.87
N VAL A 545 26.64 -19.17 -31.71
CA VAL A 545 27.94 -19.79 -31.45
C VAL A 545 27.97 -21.11 -32.23
N PRO A 546 28.98 -21.39 -33.07
CA PRO A 546 29.02 -22.62 -33.86
C PRO A 546 29.05 -23.85 -32.97
N THR A 547 28.10 -24.77 -33.16
CA THR A 547 28.07 -26.06 -32.44
C THR A 547 28.50 -27.23 -33.31
N SER A 548 28.54 -27.05 -34.64
CA SER A 548 29.15 -27.99 -35.58
C SER A 548 29.69 -27.28 -36.84
N PRO A 549 30.64 -27.89 -37.58
CA PRO A 549 31.22 -27.31 -38.81
C PRO A 549 30.24 -27.14 -39.99
N THR A 550 29.01 -27.65 -39.88
CA THR A 550 28.02 -27.79 -40.98
C THR A 550 26.79 -26.86 -40.86
N ASP A 551 26.82 -25.83 -40.00
CA ASP A 551 25.65 -24.97 -39.78
C ASP A 551 25.34 -24.05 -40.99
N GLN A 552 24.23 -24.35 -41.69
CA GLN A 552 23.69 -23.60 -42.84
C GLN A 552 22.93 -22.31 -42.45
N PRO A 553 22.78 -21.33 -43.36
CA PRO A 553 22.08 -20.06 -43.12
C PRO A 553 20.58 -20.19 -42.74
N THR A 554 19.87 -21.23 -43.20
CA THR A 554 18.46 -21.52 -42.84
C THR A 554 18.25 -21.87 -41.36
N ILE A 555 19.29 -22.35 -40.68
CA ILE A 555 19.27 -22.67 -39.24
C ILE A 555 19.27 -21.38 -38.38
N THR A 556 19.76 -20.27 -38.93
CA THR A 556 19.93 -19.00 -38.19
C THR A 556 18.60 -18.31 -37.86
N ALA A 557 17.64 -18.29 -38.79
CA ALA A 557 16.34 -17.65 -38.56
C ALA A 557 15.50 -18.39 -37.50
N ARG A 558 15.44 -19.73 -37.59
CA ARG A 558 14.78 -20.58 -36.58
C ARG A 558 15.40 -20.38 -35.20
N ASN A 559 16.73 -20.38 -35.12
CA ASN A 559 17.46 -20.15 -33.87
C ASN A 559 17.23 -18.75 -33.29
N PHE A 560 17.09 -17.73 -34.14
CA PHE A 560 16.78 -16.38 -33.69
C PHE A 560 15.41 -16.33 -33.00
N PHE A 561 14.36 -16.84 -33.65
CA PHE A 561 13.00 -16.84 -33.08
C PHE A 561 12.89 -17.73 -31.83
N LEU A 562 13.57 -18.88 -31.82
CA LEU A 562 13.70 -19.72 -30.63
C LEU A 562 14.31 -18.95 -29.46
N LYS A 563 15.51 -18.37 -29.66
CA LYS A 563 16.23 -17.70 -28.58
C LYS A 563 15.55 -16.41 -28.10
N MET A 564 14.75 -15.75 -28.94
CA MET A 564 14.09 -14.48 -28.62
C MET A 564 12.59 -14.59 -28.35
N LEU A 565 12.03 -15.81 -28.25
CA LEU A 565 10.59 -16.07 -28.24
C LEU A 565 9.80 -15.32 -27.17
N ALA A 566 10.38 -15.08 -25.98
CA ALA A 566 9.72 -14.34 -24.91
C ALA A 566 9.43 -12.87 -25.27
N VAL A 567 10.28 -12.24 -26.11
CA VAL A 567 10.15 -10.82 -26.47
C VAL A 567 8.86 -10.53 -27.25
N PRO A 568 8.56 -11.20 -28.39
CA PRO A 568 7.29 -10.97 -29.09
C PRO A 568 6.08 -11.38 -28.25
N ILE A 569 6.18 -12.39 -27.38
CA ILE A 569 5.07 -12.79 -26.49
C ILE A 569 4.74 -11.65 -25.51
N VAL A 570 5.74 -11.07 -24.84
CA VAL A 570 5.55 -9.95 -23.90
C VAL A 570 5.00 -8.72 -24.63
N ILE A 571 5.56 -8.40 -25.80
CA ILE A 571 5.08 -7.27 -26.63
C ILE A 571 3.63 -7.49 -27.06
N LEU A 572 3.27 -8.71 -27.49
CA LEU A 572 1.92 -9.06 -27.89
C LEU A 572 0.93 -8.91 -26.73
N PHE A 573 1.26 -9.40 -25.54
CA PHE A 573 0.40 -9.22 -24.38
C PHE A 573 0.28 -7.76 -23.95
N TYR A 574 1.39 -7.01 -23.96
CA TYR A 574 1.38 -5.61 -23.57
C TYR A 574 0.57 -4.76 -24.55
N ILE A 575 0.93 -4.79 -25.83
CA ILE A 575 0.24 -4.01 -26.88
C ILE A 575 -1.19 -4.50 -27.06
N GLY A 576 -1.41 -5.82 -27.10
CA GLY A 576 -2.75 -6.40 -27.25
C GLY A 576 -3.69 -5.95 -26.13
N HIS A 577 -3.25 -6.05 -24.87
CA HIS A 577 -4.05 -5.56 -23.74
C HIS A 577 -4.23 -4.04 -23.77
N LYS A 578 -3.18 -3.29 -24.13
CA LYS A 578 -3.23 -1.82 -24.23
C LYS A 578 -4.21 -1.35 -25.31
N LEU A 579 -4.25 -2.02 -26.46
CA LEU A 579 -5.19 -1.74 -27.54
C LEU A 579 -6.62 -2.13 -27.15
N ILE A 580 -6.83 -3.30 -26.55
CA ILE A 580 -8.16 -3.73 -26.10
C ILE A 580 -8.71 -2.77 -25.05
N THR A 581 -7.88 -2.34 -24.10
CA THR A 581 -8.28 -1.35 -23.09
C THR A 581 -8.56 0.01 -23.74
N LEU A 582 -7.72 0.48 -24.66
CA LEU A 582 -7.93 1.73 -25.40
C LEU A 582 -9.22 1.74 -26.24
N ILE A 583 -9.52 0.62 -26.92
CA ILE A 583 -10.74 0.44 -27.73
C ILE A 583 -11.97 0.33 -26.82
N ALA A 584 -11.87 -0.40 -25.71
CA ALA A 584 -12.95 -0.53 -24.73
C ALA A 584 -13.27 0.79 -24.02
N THR A 585 -12.31 1.71 -23.92
CA THR A 585 -12.50 3.07 -23.38
C THR A 585 -12.81 4.12 -24.45
N GLY A 586 -13.02 3.71 -25.72
CA GLY A 586 -13.50 4.61 -26.78
C GLY A 586 -12.54 5.75 -27.16
N GLY A 587 -11.23 5.59 -26.95
CA GLY A 587 -10.26 6.62 -27.33
C GLY A 587 -10.38 7.97 -26.60
N MET A 588 -11.08 8.03 -25.46
CA MET A 588 -11.08 9.22 -24.62
C MET A 588 -9.66 9.50 -24.07
N GLU A 589 -9.28 10.78 -24.13
CA GLU A 589 -8.03 11.39 -23.68
C GLU A 589 -7.52 10.89 -22.32
N PRO A 590 -6.20 11.06 -22.01
CA PRO A 590 -5.61 10.65 -20.74
C PRO A 590 -6.46 11.13 -19.56
N ALA A 591 -6.96 10.15 -18.79
CA ALA A 591 -7.68 10.28 -17.53
C ALA A 591 -8.20 11.69 -17.23
N THR A 592 -9.49 11.94 -17.45
CA THR A 592 -10.18 12.93 -16.62
C THR A 592 -9.86 12.56 -15.19
N VAL A 593 -9.06 13.38 -14.52
CA VAL A 593 -8.59 13.19 -13.14
C VAL A 593 -9.80 12.72 -12.33
N SER A 594 -9.72 11.54 -11.69
CA SER A 594 -10.92 10.99 -11.01
C SER A 594 -11.44 12.03 -10.02
N ALA A 595 -12.75 12.07 -9.76
CA ALA A 595 -13.32 13.03 -8.81
C ALA A 595 -12.59 13.02 -7.45
N ARG A 596 -12.12 11.82 -7.06
CA ARG A 596 -11.28 11.59 -5.89
C ARG A 596 -9.89 12.21 -6.02
N ASP A 597 -9.21 12.06 -7.15
CA ASP A 597 -7.89 12.67 -7.39
C ASP A 597 -7.99 14.20 -7.48
N GLN A 598 -9.08 14.73 -8.04
CA GLN A 598 -9.37 16.16 -8.03
C GLN A 598 -9.59 16.66 -6.59
N ALA A 599 -10.41 15.95 -5.80
CA ALA A 599 -10.64 16.27 -4.39
C ALA A 599 -9.36 16.16 -3.55
N LEU A 600 -8.54 15.14 -3.80
CA LEU A 600 -7.27 14.94 -3.11
C LEU A 600 -6.26 16.03 -3.47
N SER A 601 -6.17 16.39 -4.75
CA SER A 601 -5.34 17.51 -5.21
C SER A 601 -5.80 18.82 -4.60
N TYR A 602 -7.12 19.03 -4.50
CA TYR A 602 -7.71 20.23 -3.92
C TYR A 602 -7.36 20.39 -2.44
N ILE A 603 -7.55 19.34 -1.63
CA ILE A 603 -7.29 19.41 -0.19
C ILE A 603 -5.80 19.32 0.17
N SER A 604 -4.97 18.77 -0.72
CA SER A 604 -3.51 18.70 -0.55
C SER A 604 -2.79 19.94 -1.08
N ASP A 605 -3.53 20.93 -1.59
CA ASP A 605 -2.97 22.22 -1.98
C ASP A 605 -2.28 22.85 -0.76
N PRO A 606 -1.02 23.34 -0.89
CA PRO A 606 -0.28 23.96 0.21
C PRO A 606 -1.06 25.06 0.94
N ARG A 607 -2.00 25.74 0.28
CA ARG A 607 -2.86 26.76 0.90
C ARG A 607 -3.69 26.26 2.07
N PHE A 608 -4.00 24.96 2.12
CA PHE A 608 -4.69 24.34 3.25
C PHE A 608 -3.78 24.07 4.45
N SER A 609 -2.46 24.20 4.33
CA SER A 609 -1.51 23.82 5.37
C SER A 609 -0.24 24.67 5.32
N GLN A 610 -0.32 25.86 5.89
CA GLN A 610 0.81 26.76 6.12
C GLN A 610 1.18 26.79 7.60
N GLU A 611 2.45 27.08 7.90
CA GLU A 611 2.99 27.17 9.26
C GLU A 611 3.54 28.57 9.53
N PHE A 612 3.21 29.10 10.70
CA PHE A 612 3.74 30.34 11.25
C PHE A 612 4.29 30.05 12.65
N ILE A 613 5.47 30.58 12.97
CA ILE A 613 6.07 30.43 14.29
C ILE A 613 5.86 31.74 15.05
N LEU A 614 5.03 31.69 16.09
CA LEU A 614 4.93 32.77 17.05
C LEU A 614 6.18 32.76 17.94
N PRO A 615 6.99 33.84 17.98
CA PRO A 615 8.20 33.89 18.79
C PRO A 615 7.93 33.60 20.27
N GLY A 616 8.94 33.02 20.93
CA GLY A 616 8.89 32.83 22.38
C GLY A 616 9.01 34.15 23.12
N THR A 617 8.44 34.22 24.31
CA THR A 617 8.59 35.32 25.27
C THR A 617 9.43 34.85 26.46
N ALA A 618 9.78 35.75 27.39
CA ALA A 618 10.55 35.38 28.58
C ALA A 618 9.92 34.26 29.43
N ASN A 619 8.61 34.04 29.31
CA ASN A 619 7.84 33.09 30.11
C ASN A 619 7.19 31.97 29.27
N ARG A 620 7.46 31.89 27.96
CA ARG A 620 6.80 30.94 27.04
C ARG A 620 7.69 30.61 25.85
N ASP A 621 7.88 29.33 25.55
CA ASP A 621 8.58 28.88 24.34
C ASP A 621 7.85 29.31 23.06
N ALA A 622 8.57 29.31 21.92
CA ALA A 622 7.96 29.59 20.62
C ALA A 622 6.82 28.59 20.30
N LEU A 623 5.75 29.07 19.69
CA LEU A 623 4.58 28.25 19.34
C LEU A 623 4.46 28.12 17.83
N THR A 624 4.25 26.88 17.36
CA THR A 624 3.84 26.62 15.99
C THR A 624 2.35 26.89 15.85
N VAL A 625 1.97 27.66 14.83
CA VAL A 625 0.59 27.97 14.46
C VAL A 625 0.37 27.53 13.03
N CYS A 626 -0.57 26.61 12.82
CA CYS A 626 -1.01 26.22 11.49
C CYS A 626 -2.20 27.05 11.05
N TYR A 627 -2.25 27.36 9.76
CA TYR A 627 -3.38 28.09 9.17
C TYR A 627 -3.58 27.68 7.70
N ALA A 628 -4.75 28.02 7.18
CA ALA A 628 -5.06 27.98 5.76
C ALA A 628 -5.32 29.39 5.24
N ASP A 629 -4.79 29.67 4.05
CA ASP A 629 -4.95 30.93 3.32
C ASP A 629 -5.68 30.63 2.00
N LEU A 630 -7.00 30.77 2.04
CA LEU A 630 -7.95 30.30 1.04
C LEU A 630 -8.66 31.48 0.35
N GLY A 631 -9.51 31.18 -0.63
CA GLY A 631 -10.23 32.20 -1.38
C GLY A 631 -9.37 32.87 -2.44
N PHE A 632 -9.60 34.16 -2.65
CA PHE A 632 -8.87 34.97 -3.63
C PHE A 632 -7.42 35.19 -3.21
N LYS A 633 -6.49 34.92 -4.14
CA LYS A 633 -5.05 35.08 -3.90
C LYS A 633 -4.57 36.43 -4.46
N PRO A 634 -4.01 37.33 -3.63
CA PRO A 634 -3.46 38.59 -4.12
C PRO A 634 -2.18 38.37 -4.94
N GLU A 635 -2.01 39.12 -6.04
CA GLU A 635 -0.87 38.99 -6.96
C GLU A 635 0.37 39.76 -6.51
N SER A 636 0.23 40.66 -5.54
CA SER A 636 1.33 41.48 -4.98
C SER A 636 1.06 41.87 -3.52
N PRO A 637 2.08 42.28 -2.75
CA PRO A 637 1.89 42.80 -1.38
C PRO A 637 0.94 44.00 -1.33
N ALA A 638 1.05 44.94 -2.29
CA ALA A 638 0.12 46.06 -2.39
C ALA A 638 -1.34 45.60 -2.62
N ALA A 639 -1.54 44.59 -3.46
CA ALA A 639 -2.86 44.00 -3.66
C ALA A 639 -3.35 43.27 -2.40
N SER A 640 -2.47 42.63 -1.63
CA SER A 640 -2.79 41.95 -0.36
C SER A 640 -3.45 42.89 0.64
N ARG A 641 -2.89 44.09 0.83
CA ARG A 641 -3.42 45.10 1.77
C ARG A 641 -4.81 45.61 1.39
N SER A 642 -5.07 45.75 0.09
CA SER A 642 -6.37 46.20 -0.42
C SER A 642 -7.41 45.07 -0.59
N THR A 643 -7.02 43.81 -0.43
CA THR A 643 -7.91 42.66 -0.67
C THR A 643 -8.87 42.49 0.52
N PRO A 644 -10.20 42.46 0.29
CA PRO A 644 -11.15 42.17 1.35
C PRO A 644 -10.85 40.79 1.96
N THR A 645 -10.53 40.78 3.25
CA THR A 645 -10.04 39.59 3.95
C THR A 645 -10.97 39.23 5.10
N VAL A 646 -11.32 37.95 5.21
CA VAL A 646 -12.07 37.38 6.33
C VAL A 646 -11.13 36.53 7.18
N LEU A 647 -11.08 36.82 8.49
CA LEU A 647 -10.59 35.88 9.48
C LEU A 647 -11.78 35.02 9.92
N PHE A 648 -11.84 33.79 9.39
CA PHE A 648 -12.91 32.86 9.72
C PHE A 648 -12.52 31.96 10.89
N ILE A 649 -13.37 31.99 11.93
CA ILE A 649 -13.16 31.29 13.19
C ILE A 649 -14.24 30.21 13.33
N PRO A 650 -13.93 28.95 12.96
CA PRO A 650 -14.91 27.87 12.95
C PRO A 650 -15.40 27.46 14.35
N GLY A 651 -16.46 26.65 14.39
CA GLY A 651 -17.00 26.01 15.60
C GLY A 651 -16.03 25.01 16.24
N MET A 652 -16.52 24.19 17.17
CA MET A 652 -15.71 23.16 17.85
C MET A 652 -14.95 22.28 16.83
N PHE A 653 -13.74 21.82 17.17
CA PHE A 653 -12.76 21.28 16.21
C PHE A 653 -12.24 22.32 15.23
N GLY A 654 -11.94 23.51 15.73
CA GLY A 654 -11.59 24.66 14.90
C GLY A 654 -10.29 24.49 14.13
N SER A 655 -10.41 23.90 12.95
CA SER A 655 -9.31 23.54 12.07
C SER A 655 -9.38 24.24 10.72
N ARG A 656 -8.21 24.56 10.18
CA ARG A 656 -7.97 25.16 8.88
C ARG A 656 -8.67 24.46 7.71
N TYR A 657 -8.85 23.13 7.78
CA TYR A 657 -9.55 22.37 6.72
C TYR A 657 -11.04 22.71 6.60
N ILE A 658 -11.65 23.29 7.65
CA ILE A 658 -13.04 23.75 7.63
C ILE A 658 -13.20 24.91 6.63
N GLY A 659 -12.16 25.74 6.46
CA GLY A 659 -12.15 26.82 5.47
C GLY A 659 -12.41 26.38 4.02
N GLY A 660 -12.21 25.09 3.71
CA GLY A 660 -12.52 24.53 2.40
C GLY A 660 -14.01 24.56 2.03
N LEU A 661 -14.91 24.82 2.98
CA LEU A 661 -16.33 25.09 2.71
C LEU A 661 -16.55 26.48 2.11
N LEU A 662 -15.76 27.46 2.56
CA LEU A 662 -15.88 28.86 2.15
C LEU A 662 -15.12 29.16 0.86
N ASP A 663 -14.03 28.42 0.60
CA ASP A 663 -13.06 28.68 -0.47
C ASP A 663 -13.69 28.86 -1.88
N PRO A 664 -14.57 27.97 -2.40
CA PRO A 664 -15.15 28.14 -3.74
C PRO A 664 -15.96 29.44 -3.86
N VAL A 665 -16.73 29.77 -2.83
CA VAL A 665 -17.57 30.97 -2.80
C VAL A 665 -16.69 32.21 -2.65
N ALA A 666 -15.73 32.20 -1.74
CA ALA A 666 -14.81 33.30 -1.49
C ALA A 666 -14.01 33.69 -2.75
N ARG A 667 -13.51 32.71 -3.51
CA ARG A 667 -12.82 32.95 -4.80
C ARG A 667 -13.68 33.73 -5.78
N LYS A 668 -14.94 33.34 -5.94
CA LYS A 668 -15.86 34.02 -6.87
C LYS A 668 -16.17 35.45 -6.45
N PHE A 669 -16.24 35.71 -5.14
CA PHE A 669 -16.46 37.05 -4.62
C PHE A 669 -15.18 37.90 -4.56
N GLY A 670 -14.00 37.34 -4.77
CA GLY A 670 -12.74 38.07 -4.65
C GLY A 670 -12.36 38.36 -3.20
N VAL A 671 -12.78 37.49 -2.27
CA VAL A 671 -12.50 37.61 -0.83
C VAL A 671 -11.42 36.60 -0.45
N ARG A 672 -10.44 37.04 0.33
CA ARG A 672 -9.41 36.19 0.94
C ARG A 672 -9.94 35.65 2.27
N VAL A 673 -9.72 34.37 2.57
CA VAL A 673 -10.20 33.73 3.81
C VAL A 673 -9.04 33.08 4.54
N VAL A 674 -8.76 33.57 5.74
CA VAL A 674 -7.74 33.02 6.63
C VAL A 674 -8.43 32.19 7.72
N VAL A 675 -8.01 30.94 7.88
CA VAL A 675 -8.52 30.04 8.94
C VAL A 675 -7.36 29.49 9.74
N VAL A 676 -7.36 29.72 11.04
CA VAL A 676 -6.24 29.35 11.92
C VAL A 676 -6.63 28.13 12.74
N ASP A 677 -5.77 27.12 12.78
CA ASP A 677 -5.91 25.99 13.71
C ASP A 677 -5.77 26.52 15.14
N ARG A 678 -6.79 26.32 15.97
CA ARG A 678 -6.74 26.69 17.39
C ARG A 678 -5.68 25.86 18.14
N PRO A 679 -5.17 26.31 19.31
CA PRO A 679 -4.13 25.58 20.02
C PRO A 679 -4.49 24.10 20.25
N GLY A 680 -3.55 23.19 19.99
CA GLY A 680 -3.79 21.74 20.10
C GLY A 680 -4.69 21.13 19.01
N MET A 681 -4.95 21.87 17.93
CA MET A 681 -5.55 21.37 16.69
C MET A 681 -4.49 21.26 15.58
N GLY A 682 -4.58 20.22 14.75
CA GLY A 682 -3.70 20.05 13.60
C GLY A 682 -2.24 19.85 13.99
N LEU A 683 -1.38 20.80 13.61
CA LEU A 683 0.01 20.85 14.08
C LEU A 683 0.27 22.11 14.95
N SER A 684 -0.77 22.87 15.30
CA SER A 684 -0.64 24.01 16.21
C SER A 684 -0.29 23.52 17.61
N THR A 685 0.68 24.17 18.25
CA THR A 685 1.16 23.79 19.59
C THR A 685 0.01 23.82 20.60
N ARG A 686 -0.08 22.78 21.43
CA ARG A 686 -1.05 22.71 22.53
C ARG A 686 -0.64 23.64 23.66
N VAL A 687 -1.61 24.39 24.19
CA VAL A 687 -1.44 25.22 25.40
C VAL A 687 -2.47 24.82 26.48
N PRO A 688 -2.20 25.09 27.77
CA PRO A 688 -3.18 24.86 28.84
C PRO A 688 -4.49 25.59 28.62
N LEU A 689 -5.60 25.00 29.11
CA LEU A 689 -6.97 25.53 28.97
C LEU A 689 -7.08 27.03 29.32
N SER A 690 -6.53 27.43 30.46
CA SER A 690 -6.54 28.82 30.95
C SER A 690 -5.79 29.83 30.08
N GLN A 691 -4.90 29.35 29.20
CA GLN A 691 -4.08 30.19 28.33
C GLN A 691 -4.57 30.18 26.87
N ARG A 692 -5.62 29.42 26.53
CA ARG A 692 -6.08 29.27 25.15
C ARG A 692 -6.54 30.57 24.52
N LEU A 693 -7.39 31.32 25.23
CA LEU A 693 -7.92 32.60 24.73
C LEU A 693 -6.81 33.66 24.66
N SER A 694 -5.99 33.80 25.70
CA SER A 694 -4.88 34.77 25.69
C SER A 694 -3.85 34.46 24.60
N THR A 695 -3.53 33.18 24.38
CA THR A 695 -2.65 32.76 23.27
C THR A 695 -3.27 33.08 21.92
N TRP A 696 -4.58 32.86 21.73
CA TRP A 696 -5.25 33.24 20.48
C TRP A 696 -5.12 34.74 20.19
N ILE A 697 -5.40 35.58 21.19
CA ILE A 697 -5.27 37.04 21.09
C ILE A 697 -3.82 37.42 20.74
N GLU A 698 -2.82 36.75 21.33
CA GLU A 698 -1.40 36.98 21.00
C GLU A 698 -1.05 36.59 19.54
N VAL A 699 -1.66 35.52 19.00
CA VAL A 699 -1.36 34.98 17.66
C VAL A 699 -1.87 35.87 16.53
N VAL A 700 -3.05 36.48 16.68
CA VAL A 700 -3.74 37.16 15.57
C VAL A 700 -2.92 38.31 14.95
N PRO A 701 -2.44 39.33 15.70
CA PRO A 701 -1.69 40.43 15.09
C PRO A 701 -0.41 40.01 14.34
N PRO A 702 0.49 39.19 14.94
CA PRO A 702 1.71 38.74 14.26
C PRO A 702 1.42 37.90 13.00
N LEU A 703 0.35 37.10 13.01
CA LEU A 703 -0.04 36.31 11.84
C LEU A 703 -0.55 37.20 10.69
N LEU A 704 -1.36 38.22 10.99
CA LEU A 704 -1.83 39.16 9.97
C LEU A 704 -0.67 39.97 9.38
N ALA A 705 0.27 40.40 10.22
CA ALA A 705 1.49 41.07 9.78
C ALA A 705 2.36 40.15 8.89
N HIS A 706 2.48 38.86 9.23
CA HIS A 706 3.18 37.86 8.43
C HIS A 706 2.56 37.70 7.03
N LEU A 707 1.25 37.89 6.91
CA LEU A 707 0.49 37.76 5.66
C LEU A 707 0.31 39.06 4.88
N ASP A 708 0.90 40.17 5.36
CA ASP A 708 0.72 41.54 4.85
C ASP A 708 -0.77 41.91 4.71
N ILE A 709 -1.53 41.67 5.78
CA ILE A 709 -2.96 41.97 5.90
C ILE A 709 -3.12 43.13 6.87
N GLU A 710 -3.73 44.21 6.39
CA GLU A 710 -3.92 45.45 7.17
C GLU A 710 -5.27 45.47 7.90
N HIS A 711 -6.36 45.12 7.20
CA HIS A 711 -7.70 45.09 7.76
C HIS A 711 -8.42 43.76 7.48
N ILE A 712 -9.25 43.32 8.43
CA ILE A 712 -10.02 42.09 8.35
C ILE A 712 -11.51 42.31 8.67
N ALA A 713 -12.34 41.43 8.14
CA ALA A 713 -13.67 41.14 8.63
C ALA A 713 -13.64 39.90 9.53
N LEU A 714 -14.36 39.95 10.65
CA LEU A 714 -14.43 38.82 11.57
C LEU A 714 -15.68 37.99 11.30
N VAL A 715 -15.51 36.69 11.03
CA VAL A 715 -16.63 35.77 10.82
C VAL A 715 -16.43 34.54 11.69
N SER A 716 -17.46 34.12 12.42
CA SER A 716 -17.38 32.92 13.26
C SER A 716 -18.55 31.99 13.08
N HIS A 717 -18.34 30.73 13.42
CA HIS A 717 -19.39 29.72 13.57
C HIS A 717 -19.39 29.12 14.98
N SER A 718 -20.56 28.89 15.57
CA SER A 718 -20.73 28.14 16.82
C SER A 718 -19.78 28.66 17.92
N PHE A 719 -19.01 27.77 18.54
CA PHE A 719 -18.03 28.07 19.58
C PHE A 719 -16.92 29.04 19.14
N GLY A 720 -16.70 29.23 17.84
CA GLY A 720 -15.75 30.22 17.32
C GLY A 720 -16.06 31.66 17.74
N VAL A 721 -17.34 31.96 18.05
CA VAL A 721 -17.79 33.30 18.49
C VAL A 721 -16.99 33.82 19.68
N MET A 722 -16.57 32.92 20.56
CA MET A 722 -15.76 33.19 21.73
C MET A 722 -14.45 33.89 21.42
N TYR A 723 -13.71 33.31 20.49
CA TYR A 723 -12.44 33.84 20.03
C TYR A 723 -12.66 35.10 19.21
N LEU A 724 -13.75 35.17 18.45
CA LEU A 724 -14.12 36.36 17.70
C LEU A 724 -14.36 37.56 18.62
N LEU A 725 -15.22 37.42 19.63
CA LEU A 725 -15.60 38.54 20.50
C LEU A 725 -14.40 39.04 21.31
N ASN A 726 -13.55 38.14 21.82
CA ASN A 726 -12.30 38.55 22.48
C ASN A 726 -11.35 39.27 21.49
N THR A 727 -11.26 38.81 20.23
CA THR A 727 -10.46 39.50 19.19
C THR A 727 -11.01 40.90 18.92
N LEU A 728 -12.33 41.02 18.81
CA LEU A 728 -13.01 42.30 18.59
C LEU A 728 -12.77 43.28 19.73
N HIS A 729 -12.81 42.81 20.98
CA HIS A 729 -12.57 43.66 22.15
C HIS A 729 -11.13 44.17 22.22
N HIS A 730 -10.14 43.31 22.01
CA HIS A 730 -8.73 43.69 22.14
C HIS A 730 -8.19 44.42 20.90
N TYR A 731 -8.72 44.11 19.70
CA TYR A 731 -8.17 44.57 18.43
C TYR A 731 -9.23 45.11 17.47
N ARG A 732 -10.13 45.95 18.00
CA ARG A 732 -11.18 46.62 17.21
C ARG A 732 -10.65 47.38 15.98
N ASP A 733 -9.44 47.94 16.07
CA ASP A 733 -8.82 48.72 14.99
C ASP A 733 -8.28 47.85 13.84
N MET A 734 -8.26 46.52 13.98
CA MET A 734 -7.97 45.61 12.86
C MET A 734 -9.13 45.50 11.87
N LEU A 735 -10.34 45.90 12.28
CA LEU A 735 -11.46 45.99 11.34
C LEU A 735 -11.26 47.23 10.44
N HIS A 736 -11.81 47.17 9.24
CA HIS A 736 -11.73 48.30 8.31
C HIS A 736 -12.31 49.58 8.96
N PRO A 737 -11.61 50.73 8.92
CA PRO A 737 -12.02 51.94 9.64
C PRO A 737 -13.38 52.47 9.17
N GLU A 738 -13.60 52.50 7.86
CA GLU A 738 -14.86 52.99 7.28
C GLU A 738 -15.97 51.95 7.25
N ARG A 739 -15.64 50.65 7.36
CA ARG A 739 -16.58 49.55 7.09
C ARG A 739 -16.33 48.36 8.01
N PRO A 740 -16.35 48.57 9.33
CA PRO A 740 -16.08 47.50 10.28
C PRO A 740 -17.20 46.46 10.26
N PHE A 741 -16.85 45.19 10.05
CA PHE A 741 -17.82 44.11 9.82
C PHE A 741 -17.56 42.86 10.66
N VAL A 742 -18.64 42.34 11.24
CA VAL A 742 -18.68 41.10 12.03
C VAL A 742 -19.86 40.24 11.61
N ALA A 743 -19.63 38.94 11.41
CA ALA A 743 -20.71 37.96 11.21
C ALA A 743 -20.62 36.79 12.21
N LEU A 744 -21.77 36.46 12.81
CA LEU A 744 -21.95 35.42 13.80
C LEU A 744 -22.89 34.35 13.25
N MET A 745 -22.40 33.14 12.99
CA MET A 745 -23.19 32.03 12.48
C MET A 745 -23.47 31.03 13.61
N ALA A 746 -24.74 30.84 13.96
CA ALA A 746 -25.18 30.05 15.10
C ALA A 746 -24.32 30.30 16.36
N PRO A 747 -24.22 31.54 16.86
CA PRO A 747 -23.29 31.89 17.94
C PRO A 747 -23.56 31.08 19.21
N TRP A 748 -22.57 30.31 19.68
CA TRP A 748 -22.70 29.55 20.92
C TRP A 748 -23.09 30.47 22.09
N VAL A 749 -24.04 30.03 22.91
CA VAL A 749 -24.50 30.75 24.10
C VAL A 749 -24.29 29.90 25.33
N ASP A 750 -24.30 30.53 26.50
CA ASP A 750 -24.23 29.79 27.76
C ASP A 750 -25.38 28.77 27.83
N PRO A 751 -25.11 27.48 28.14
CA PRO A 751 -26.15 26.48 28.33
C PRO A 751 -27.28 26.93 29.27
N ALA A 752 -26.98 27.75 30.29
CA ALA A 752 -27.98 28.34 31.18
C ALA A 752 -28.98 29.26 30.45
N GLN A 753 -28.52 30.01 29.44
CA GLN A 753 -29.34 30.93 28.64
C GLN A 753 -30.08 30.22 27.50
N SER A 754 -29.51 29.14 26.95
CA SER A 754 -30.17 28.32 25.91
C SER A 754 -31.47 27.64 26.39
N LYS A 755 -31.57 27.39 27.71
CA LYS A 755 -32.66 26.63 28.37
C LYS A 755 -32.91 25.22 27.77
N LEU A 756 -31.96 24.68 27.02
CA LEU A 756 -32.05 23.33 26.47
C LEU A 756 -31.61 22.31 27.52
N THR A 757 -32.54 21.44 27.95
CA THR A 757 -32.33 20.43 28.99
C THR A 757 -31.10 19.56 28.73
N LEU A 758 -30.84 19.21 27.46
CA LEU A 758 -29.70 18.39 27.07
C LEU A 758 -28.36 19.03 27.46
N TRP A 759 -28.19 20.32 27.17
CA TRP A 759 -26.93 21.05 27.41
C TRP A 759 -26.74 21.42 28.88
N GLN A 760 -27.84 21.69 29.59
CA GLN A 760 -27.81 21.83 31.05
C GLN A 760 -27.42 20.51 31.73
N MET A 761 -27.91 19.36 31.25
CA MET A 761 -27.47 18.05 31.74
C MET A 761 -26.02 17.74 31.39
N ALA A 762 -25.53 18.17 30.22
CA ALA A 762 -24.14 17.98 29.81
C ALA A 762 -23.14 18.66 30.78
N GLN A 763 -23.55 19.75 31.45
CA GLN A 763 -22.75 20.39 32.50
C GLN A 763 -22.48 19.47 33.72
N TYR A 764 -23.21 18.37 33.89
CA TYR A 764 -22.98 17.39 34.97
C TYR A 764 -22.04 16.23 34.58
N ILE A 765 -21.62 16.12 33.32
CA ILE A 765 -20.70 15.05 32.85
C ILE A 765 -19.33 15.19 33.52
N PRO A 766 -18.79 14.17 34.20
CA PRO A 766 -17.49 14.27 34.88
C PRO A 766 -16.34 14.66 33.93
N THR A 767 -15.47 15.60 34.35
CA THR A 767 -14.32 16.10 33.57
C THR A 767 -13.42 14.99 32.98
N PRO A 768 -13.13 13.88 33.70
CA PRO A 768 -12.34 12.78 33.13
C PRO A 768 -12.98 12.12 31.90
N ALA A 769 -14.32 12.11 31.78
CA ALA A 769 -15.01 11.56 30.62
C ALA A 769 -14.85 12.48 29.38
N ILE A 770 -14.85 13.80 29.59
CA ILE A 770 -14.66 14.80 28.52
C ILE A 770 -13.21 14.77 27.99
N ASN A 771 -12.24 14.53 28.87
CA ASN A 771 -10.81 14.43 28.51
C ASN A 771 -10.45 13.22 27.61
N VAL A 772 -11.41 12.34 27.32
CA VAL A 772 -11.23 11.17 26.43
C VAL A 772 -11.93 11.39 25.07
N MET A 773 -12.63 12.52 24.87
CA MET A 773 -13.44 12.75 23.68
C MET A 773 -12.64 12.64 22.38
N ASN A 774 -11.47 13.27 22.31
CA ASN A 774 -10.54 13.18 21.17
C ASN A 774 -10.08 11.76 20.81
N ARG A 775 -10.17 10.78 21.73
CA ARG A 775 -9.82 9.37 21.46
C ARG A 775 -10.99 8.56 20.92
N ILE A 776 -12.21 8.98 21.19
CA ILE A 776 -13.45 8.29 20.83
C ILE A 776 -13.88 8.72 19.42
N THR A 777 -13.77 10.00 19.09
CA THR A 777 -14.23 10.60 17.83
C THR A 777 -13.60 9.99 16.55
N PRO A 778 -12.29 9.68 16.50
CA PRO A 778 -11.66 9.09 15.30
C PRO A 778 -12.19 7.69 14.96
N ALA A 779 -12.60 6.89 15.95
CA ALA A 779 -13.14 5.54 15.73
C ALA A 779 -14.49 5.54 15.01
N PHE A 780 -15.25 6.64 15.09
CA PHE A 780 -16.51 6.83 14.40
C PHE A 780 -16.35 7.44 12.99
N ALA A 781 -15.24 8.15 12.73
CA ALA A 781 -14.94 8.76 11.43
C ALA A 781 -14.51 7.75 10.36
N THR A 782 -14.05 6.55 10.73
CA THR A 782 -13.68 5.46 9.80
C THR A 782 -14.88 4.74 9.18
N SER A 783 -16.08 4.92 9.75
CA SER A 783 -17.34 4.36 9.23
C SER A 783 -18.05 5.45 8.44
N GLY A 784 -17.75 5.55 7.14
CA GLY A 784 -18.14 6.64 6.23
C GLY A 784 -19.65 6.89 6.00
N THR A 785 -20.52 6.48 6.91
CA THR A 785 -21.99 6.63 6.84
C THR A 785 -22.62 7.14 8.14
N ILE A 786 -21.84 7.55 9.15
CA ILE A 786 -22.42 7.87 10.47
C ILE A 786 -21.96 9.23 11.05
N PHE A 787 -21.08 10.01 10.42
CA PHE A 787 -20.65 11.28 11.04
C PHE A 787 -21.53 12.51 10.72
N THR A 788 -22.23 12.53 9.57
CA THR A 788 -23.46 13.35 9.43
C THR A 788 -24.54 12.91 10.41
N LYS A 789 -24.38 11.74 11.03
CA LYS A 789 -25.25 11.21 12.08
C LYS A 789 -24.63 11.16 13.48
N ALA A 790 -23.50 11.81 13.75
CA ALA A 790 -22.91 11.82 15.09
C ALA A 790 -23.47 12.98 15.92
N SER A 791 -23.60 14.17 15.32
CA SER A 791 -24.56 15.19 15.77
C SER A 791 -25.97 14.61 15.76
N SER A 792 -26.29 13.80 14.73
CA SER A 792 -27.53 13.06 14.69
C SER A 792 -27.63 11.82 15.58
N PHE A 793 -26.68 11.43 16.43
CA PHE A 793 -26.86 10.26 17.33
C PHE A 793 -27.37 10.74 18.69
N LEU A 794 -26.88 11.91 19.10
CA LEU A 794 -27.51 12.71 20.14
C LEU A 794 -28.84 13.31 19.65
N SER A 795 -28.94 13.71 18.37
CA SER A 795 -30.23 14.14 17.81
C SER A 795 -31.19 12.97 17.48
N SER A 796 -30.74 11.78 17.06
CA SER A 796 -31.62 10.63 16.73
C SER A 796 -32.23 9.99 17.96
N SER A 797 -31.54 10.08 19.09
CA SER A 797 -32.08 9.65 20.38
C SER A 797 -33.20 10.59 20.87
N ILE A 798 -33.34 11.78 20.28
CA ILE A 798 -34.35 12.80 20.63
C ILE A 798 -35.38 13.00 19.50
N SER A 799 -35.01 12.86 18.22
CA SER A 799 -35.93 12.92 17.08
C SER A 799 -36.83 11.70 16.99
N SER A 800 -36.47 10.59 17.63
CA SER A 800 -37.38 9.46 17.88
C SER A 800 -38.53 9.81 18.84
N ILE A 801 -38.54 11.01 19.44
CA ILE A 801 -39.64 11.54 20.27
C ILE A 801 -40.41 12.66 19.54
N SER A 802 -39.87 13.28 18.47
CA SER A 802 -40.56 14.28 17.64
C SER A 802 -40.43 13.94 16.15
N GLY A 803 -41.44 13.25 15.59
CA GLY A 803 -41.41 12.70 14.24
C GLY A 803 -41.31 13.72 13.10
N GLY A 804 -40.12 13.84 12.50
CA GLY A 804 -39.90 14.53 11.23
C GLY A 804 -38.60 14.04 10.57
N ASP A 805 -38.71 13.14 9.59
CA ASP A 805 -37.57 12.37 9.04
C ASP A 805 -37.37 12.56 7.52
N GLY A 806 -37.70 13.75 6.97
CA GLY A 806 -37.80 13.94 5.51
C GLY A 806 -37.05 15.12 4.86
N GLN A 807 -36.40 16.02 5.62
CA GLN A 807 -36.03 17.35 5.09
C GLN A 807 -34.51 17.58 4.89
N GLU A 808 -33.65 16.90 5.65
CA GLU A 808 -32.20 17.17 5.76
C GLU A 808 -31.39 16.87 4.47
N LEU A 809 -31.79 15.84 3.70
CA LEU A 809 -31.16 15.49 2.43
C LEU A 809 -31.42 16.51 1.31
N SER A 810 -32.50 17.30 1.42
CA SER A 810 -32.91 18.26 0.38
C SER A 810 -32.01 19.50 0.38
N PHE A 811 -31.75 20.10 1.54
CA PHE A 811 -30.95 21.33 1.67
C PHE A 811 -29.50 21.15 1.21
N GLN A 812 -28.83 20.08 1.68
CA GLN A 812 -27.45 19.79 1.27
C GLN A 812 -27.33 19.55 -0.24
N GLU A 813 -28.32 18.88 -0.85
CA GLU A 813 -28.32 18.63 -2.29
C GLU A 813 -28.57 19.92 -3.09
N ILE A 814 -29.41 20.85 -2.58
CA ILE A 814 -29.60 22.18 -3.16
C ILE A 814 -28.27 22.97 -3.14
N ASN A 815 -27.55 23.00 -2.02
CA ASN A 815 -26.25 23.67 -1.93
C ASN A 815 -25.19 23.03 -2.84
N ARG A 816 -25.14 21.70 -2.92
CA ARG A 816 -24.23 21.00 -3.84
C ARG A 816 -24.50 21.35 -5.29
N LYS A 817 -25.77 21.45 -5.67
CA LYS A 817 -26.18 21.88 -7.02
C LYS A 817 -25.76 23.32 -7.31
N LYS A 818 -25.90 24.23 -6.34
CA LYS A 818 -25.42 25.62 -6.47
C LYS A 818 -23.90 25.68 -6.62
N LEU A 819 -23.14 24.92 -5.83
CA LEU A 819 -21.68 24.82 -5.96
C LEU A 819 -21.25 24.28 -7.33
N ALA A 820 -21.92 23.25 -7.83
CA ALA A 820 -21.61 22.64 -9.13
C ALA A 820 -21.93 23.54 -10.32
N THR A 821 -22.99 24.33 -10.24
CA THR A 821 -23.44 25.20 -11.35
C THR A 821 -22.87 26.61 -11.29
N GLY A 822 -22.52 27.09 -10.10
CA GLY A 822 -22.13 28.48 -9.86
C GLY A 822 -20.69 28.69 -9.40
N TYR A 823 -19.97 27.67 -8.96
CA TYR A 823 -18.67 27.82 -8.28
C TYR A 823 -17.60 26.81 -8.73
N ASP A 824 -17.77 26.23 -9.93
CA ASP A 824 -16.81 25.33 -10.59
C ASP A 824 -16.31 24.15 -9.73
N LEU A 825 -17.17 23.66 -8.83
CA LEU A 825 -16.87 22.49 -7.99
C LEU A 825 -17.84 21.35 -8.32
N PRO A 826 -17.47 20.38 -9.17
CA PRO A 826 -18.34 19.29 -9.58
C PRO A 826 -18.91 18.46 -8.42
N ARG A 827 -20.15 17.97 -8.55
CA ARG A 827 -20.86 17.25 -7.48
C ARG A 827 -20.12 15.99 -6.99
N ASP A 828 -19.54 15.24 -7.92
CA ASP A 828 -18.73 14.06 -7.64
C ASP A 828 -17.46 14.40 -6.84
N VAL A 829 -16.80 15.52 -7.14
CA VAL A 829 -15.67 16.03 -6.36
C VAL A 829 -16.12 16.45 -4.95
N GLN A 830 -17.28 17.11 -4.83
CA GLN A 830 -17.85 17.51 -3.53
C GLN A 830 -18.12 16.31 -2.61
N LEU A 831 -18.66 15.22 -3.16
CA LEU A 831 -18.96 13.99 -2.41
C LEU A 831 -17.69 13.31 -1.85
N GLU A 832 -16.58 13.39 -2.57
CA GLU A 832 -15.28 12.88 -2.11
C GLU A 832 -14.58 13.85 -1.14
N LEU A 833 -14.72 15.17 -1.34
CA LEU A 833 -14.04 16.19 -0.55
C LEU A 833 -14.53 16.25 0.90
N GLY A 834 -15.83 16.09 1.14
CA GLY A 834 -16.42 16.14 2.50
C GLY A 834 -15.78 15.15 3.48
N PRO A 835 -15.83 13.82 3.21
CA PRO A 835 -15.17 12.81 4.03
C PRO A 835 -13.66 12.98 4.13
N MET A 836 -12.99 13.43 3.06
CA MET A 836 -11.54 13.69 3.09
C MET A 836 -11.16 14.83 4.03
N ARG A 837 -11.93 15.93 4.07
CA ARG A 837 -11.72 17.03 5.02
C ARG A 837 -11.82 16.56 6.46
N MET A 838 -12.88 15.82 6.79
CA MET A 838 -13.02 15.27 8.14
C MET A 838 -11.86 14.35 8.49
N LYS A 839 -11.48 13.46 7.56
CA LYS A 839 -10.32 12.58 7.76
C LYS A 839 -9.04 13.38 8.02
N LYS A 840 -8.79 14.46 7.29
CA LYS A 840 -7.61 15.32 7.48
C LYS A 840 -7.59 16.04 8.82
N ILE A 841 -8.74 16.49 9.31
CA ILE A 841 -8.86 17.08 10.65
C ILE A 841 -8.47 16.05 11.72
N PHE A 842 -8.99 14.82 11.62
CA PHE A 842 -8.69 13.75 12.59
C PHE A 842 -7.33 13.06 12.42
N GLU A 843 -6.66 13.22 11.27
CA GLU A 843 -5.26 12.81 11.07
C GLU A 843 -4.29 13.71 11.88
N GLY A 844 -4.69 14.95 12.20
CA GLY A 844 -3.91 15.89 13.03
C GLY A 844 -4.14 15.72 14.54
N ASP A 845 -3.44 16.52 15.35
CA ASP A 845 -3.74 16.62 16.78
C ASP A 845 -5.16 17.19 16.96
N THR A 846 -5.93 16.57 17.86
CA THR A 846 -7.30 16.98 18.21
C THR A 846 -7.48 17.06 19.73
N THR A 847 -6.39 17.04 20.49
CA THR A 847 -6.42 17.21 21.95
C THR A 847 -7.06 18.53 22.35
N GLY A 848 -6.90 19.59 21.54
CA GLY A 848 -7.55 20.87 21.73
C GLY A 848 -9.08 20.80 21.74
N ALA A 849 -9.70 19.81 21.08
CA ALA A 849 -11.16 19.66 21.07
C ALA A 849 -11.73 19.29 22.45
N ASN A 850 -10.98 18.58 23.29
CA ASN A 850 -11.38 18.31 24.67
C ASN A 850 -11.42 19.61 25.47
N ASP A 851 -10.40 20.45 25.28
CA ASP A 851 -10.26 21.73 25.97
C ASP A 851 -11.39 22.69 25.55
N GLU A 852 -11.77 22.70 24.26
CA GLU A 852 -12.92 23.47 23.75
C GLU A 852 -14.25 22.99 24.36
N ALA A 853 -14.46 21.69 24.48
CA ALA A 853 -15.67 21.14 25.10
C ALA A 853 -15.80 21.54 26.58
N LEU A 854 -14.67 21.59 27.29
CA LEU A 854 -14.64 22.08 28.68
C LEU A 854 -14.97 23.58 28.75
N GLN A 855 -14.51 24.39 27.80
CA GLN A 855 -14.91 25.80 27.70
C GLN A 855 -16.41 25.94 27.37
N CYS A 856 -16.95 25.20 26.40
CA CYS A 856 -18.38 25.23 26.05
C CYS A 856 -19.29 24.99 27.26
N LEU A 857 -18.89 24.04 28.12
CA LEU A 857 -19.65 23.63 29.30
C LEU A 857 -19.31 24.43 30.57
N ARG A 858 -18.36 25.38 30.49
CA ARG A 858 -17.82 26.14 31.63
C ARG A 858 -17.30 25.25 32.76
N LYS A 859 -16.50 24.25 32.42
CA LYS A 859 -15.98 23.25 33.38
C LYS A 859 -14.46 23.28 33.51
N GLY A 860 -14.00 23.32 34.76
CA GLY A 860 -12.59 23.25 35.13
C GLY A 860 -11.91 24.62 35.19
N ASP A 861 -10.72 24.63 35.80
CA ASP A 861 -9.93 25.84 35.98
C ASP A 861 -9.47 26.38 34.61
N GLY A 862 -9.85 27.63 34.29
CA GLY A 862 -9.55 28.26 33.00
C GLY A 862 -10.62 28.12 31.92
N SER A 863 -11.83 27.64 32.26
CA SER A 863 -12.97 27.55 31.33
C SER A 863 -13.72 28.87 31.10
N SER A 864 -13.18 29.99 31.59
CA SER A 864 -13.71 31.33 31.36
C SER A 864 -13.73 31.66 29.86
N TRP A 865 -14.71 32.47 29.49
CA TRP A 865 -14.93 32.95 28.15
C TRP A 865 -14.23 34.30 27.88
N GLY A 866 -13.40 34.77 28.81
CA GLY A 866 -12.68 36.03 28.71
C GLY A 866 -13.63 37.22 28.85
N GLU A 867 -13.47 38.23 28.01
CA GLU A 867 -14.28 39.46 28.08
C GLU A 867 -15.74 39.23 27.69
N CYS A 868 -16.03 38.13 26.98
CA CYS A 868 -17.38 37.73 26.60
C CYS A 868 -17.98 36.65 27.52
N ASP A 869 -17.57 36.61 28.79
CA ASP A 869 -18.19 35.73 29.81
C ASP A 869 -19.67 36.00 30.00
N ASP A 870 -20.10 37.26 29.87
CA ASP A 870 -21.49 37.65 29.74
C ASP A 870 -21.66 38.54 28.50
N TYR A 871 -22.48 38.12 27.54
CA TYR A 871 -22.65 38.85 26.28
C TYR A 871 -23.29 40.22 26.48
N ASN A 872 -24.16 40.40 27.48
CA ASN A 872 -24.79 41.68 27.76
C ASN A 872 -23.74 42.68 28.31
N VAL A 873 -22.87 42.21 29.21
CA VAL A 873 -21.76 43.02 29.75
C VAL A 873 -20.78 43.39 28.64
N PHE A 874 -20.40 42.40 27.82
CA PHE A 874 -19.51 42.60 26.68
C PHE A 874 -20.05 43.64 25.69
N VAL A 875 -21.30 43.48 25.24
CA VAL A 875 -21.88 44.38 24.23
C VAL A 875 -21.99 45.81 24.78
N LYS A 876 -22.38 45.98 26.05
CA LYS A 876 -22.41 47.32 26.68
C LYS A 876 -21.02 47.96 26.77
N ALA A 877 -19.98 47.19 27.06
CA ALA A 877 -18.60 47.67 27.07
C ALA A 877 -18.15 48.08 25.65
N LEU A 878 -18.45 47.25 24.64
CA LEU A 878 -18.17 47.53 23.24
C LEU A 878 -18.88 48.80 22.75
N VAL A 879 -20.18 48.93 23.01
CA VAL A 879 -20.98 50.13 22.68
C VAL A 879 -20.40 51.39 23.32
N SER A 880 -19.98 51.30 24.59
CA SER A 880 -19.35 52.42 25.29
C SER A 880 -18.04 52.84 24.63
N ALA A 881 -17.23 51.87 24.19
CA ALA A 881 -15.99 52.11 23.47
C ALA A 881 -16.24 52.74 22.08
N GLU A 882 -17.21 52.24 21.31
CA GLU A 882 -17.57 52.83 20.01
C GLU A 882 -18.09 54.27 20.16
N ARG A 883 -18.94 54.54 21.17
CA ARG A 883 -19.42 55.91 21.47
C ARG A 883 -18.27 56.85 21.83
N GLN A 884 -17.32 56.38 22.64
CA GLN A 884 -16.14 57.17 22.99
C GLN A 884 -15.28 57.46 21.77
N LYS A 885 -15.10 56.49 20.87
CA LYS A 885 -14.38 56.66 19.61
C LYS A 885 -15.07 57.67 18.69
N GLN A 886 -16.38 57.57 18.53
CA GLN A 886 -17.19 58.52 17.77
C GLN A 886 -17.08 59.96 18.32
N GLN A 887 -17.01 60.13 19.64
CA GLN A 887 -16.82 61.45 20.27
C GLN A 887 -15.42 62.03 20.02
N LEU A 888 -14.38 61.20 20.04
CA LEU A 888 -13.00 61.63 19.78
C LEU A 888 -12.76 62.01 18.31
N GLU A 889 -13.50 61.40 17.38
CA GLU A 889 -13.35 61.59 15.93
C GLU A 889 -14.32 62.62 15.33
N ALA A 890 -15.09 63.34 16.16
CA ALA A 890 -16.20 64.23 15.78
C ALA A 890 -15.89 65.38 14.79
N ASN A 891 -14.63 65.60 14.43
CA ASN A 891 -14.20 66.58 13.41
C ASN A 891 -13.92 65.96 12.02
N SER A 892 -14.12 64.66 11.85
CA SER A 892 -13.90 63.91 10.60
C SER A 892 -15.25 63.49 10.02
N GLU A 893 -15.45 63.60 8.71
CA GLU A 893 -16.72 63.23 8.06
C GLU A 893 -17.11 61.76 8.36
N GLY A 894 -18.20 61.58 9.13
CA GLY A 894 -18.97 60.33 9.26
C GLY A 894 -18.25 59.12 9.88
N HIS A 895 -18.29 58.97 11.21
CA HIS A 895 -17.86 57.73 11.87
C HIS A 895 -18.77 56.55 11.46
N ALA A 896 -18.18 55.48 10.93
CA ALA A 896 -18.92 54.32 10.46
C ALA A 896 -19.35 53.39 11.61
N LYS A 897 -20.63 53.03 11.64
CA LYS A 897 -21.18 52.10 12.64
C LYS A 897 -20.57 50.70 12.48
N LEU A 898 -20.35 50.01 13.59
CA LEU A 898 -19.97 48.60 13.59
C LEU A 898 -21.12 47.75 13.05
N LYS A 899 -20.92 47.14 11.88
CA LYS A 899 -21.93 46.29 11.24
C LYS A 899 -21.81 44.86 11.75
N VAL A 900 -22.88 44.37 12.38
CA VAL A 900 -22.94 43.04 12.98
C VAL A 900 -24.12 42.27 12.40
N ARG A 901 -23.85 41.06 11.90
CA ARG A 901 -24.86 40.17 11.30
C ARG A 901 -24.90 38.84 12.05
N ALA A 902 -26.04 38.50 12.63
CA ALA A 902 -26.25 37.21 13.28
C ALA A 902 -27.14 36.32 12.40
N TYR A 903 -26.69 35.09 12.14
CA TYR A 903 -27.42 34.09 11.36
C TYR A 903 -27.71 32.88 12.23
N PHE A 904 -28.98 32.56 12.46
CA PHE A 904 -29.43 31.42 13.24
C PHE A 904 -29.99 30.33 12.34
N ALA A 905 -29.88 29.07 12.76
CA ALA A 905 -30.49 27.95 12.06
C ALA A 905 -31.97 27.81 12.46
N GLU A 906 -32.83 27.40 11.53
CA GLU A 906 -34.26 27.16 11.83
C GLU A 906 -34.44 26.01 12.85
N SER A 907 -33.64 24.95 12.71
CA SER A 907 -33.67 23.76 13.56
C SER A 907 -32.39 23.64 14.39
N ASP A 908 -32.09 24.66 15.21
CA ASP A 908 -30.93 24.65 16.11
C ASP A 908 -31.20 23.89 17.42
N VAL A 909 -30.66 22.67 17.55
CA VAL A 909 -30.76 21.83 18.76
C VAL A 909 -29.66 22.12 19.80
N MET A 910 -28.77 23.07 19.52
CA MET A 910 -27.62 23.40 20.35
C MET A 910 -27.85 24.68 21.17
N ILE A 911 -28.42 25.71 20.54
CA ILE A 911 -28.70 27.03 21.12
C ILE A 911 -30.20 27.22 21.32
N GLY A 912 -31.02 26.73 20.39
CA GLY A 912 -32.47 26.87 20.41
C GLY A 912 -32.98 28.30 20.27
N LYS A 913 -34.31 28.46 20.26
CA LYS A 913 -34.97 29.77 20.10
C LYS A 913 -34.71 30.72 21.27
N GLU A 914 -34.60 30.19 22.49
CA GLU A 914 -34.32 31.01 23.68
C GLU A 914 -32.88 31.56 23.66
N GLY A 915 -31.92 30.77 23.19
CA GLY A 915 -30.55 31.24 22.98
C GLY A 915 -30.45 32.29 21.88
N GLN A 916 -31.18 32.12 20.76
CA GLN A 916 -31.31 33.15 19.73
C GLN A 916 -31.85 34.47 20.32
N LYS A 917 -32.95 34.39 21.07
CA LYS A 917 -33.57 35.54 21.73
C LYS A 917 -32.61 36.24 22.70
N TYR A 918 -31.86 35.47 23.50
CA TYR A 918 -30.84 36.02 24.41
C TYR A 918 -29.78 36.84 23.66
N VAL A 919 -29.28 36.34 22.53
CA VAL A 919 -28.31 37.09 21.70
C VAL A 919 -28.96 38.36 21.15
N GLU A 920 -30.15 38.27 20.57
CA GLU A 920 -30.88 39.43 20.03
C GLU A 920 -31.13 40.52 21.08
N GLU A 921 -31.47 40.13 22.31
CA GLU A 921 -31.64 41.04 23.46
C GLU A 921 -30.30 41.67 23.89
N CYS A 922 -29.21 40.89 23.96
CA CYS A 922 -27.89 41.43 24.31
C CYS A 922 -27.41 42.50 23.33
N TRP A 923 -27.75 42.35 22.05
CA TRP A 923 -27.42 43.30 20.99
C TRP A 923 -28.45 44.43 20.81
N GLY A 924 -29.48 44.50 21.67
CA GLY A 924 -30.46 45.59 21.66
C GLY A 924 -31.36 45.62 20.41
N TRP A 925 -31.55 44.49 19.74
CA TRP A 925 -32.17 44.42 18.41
C TRP A 925 -33.65 44.81 18.39
N GLN A 926 -34.43 44.42 19.40
CA GLN A 926 -35.87 44.69 19.44
C GLN A 926 -36.19 46.15 19.85
N GLU A 927 -35.32 46.75 20.67
CA GLU A 927 -35.51 48.09 21.22
C GLU A 927 -34.69 49.16 20.47
N ASN A 928 -33.90 48.78 19.46
CA ASN A 928 -32.95 49.63 18.74
C ASN A 928 -32.05 50.45 19.68
N THR A 929 -31.62 49.84 20.79
CA THR A 929 -30.97 50.55 21.91
C THR A 929 -29.58 51.10 21.57
N PHE A 930 -28.89 50.48 20.61
CA PHE A 930 -27.49 50.79 20.26
C PHE A 930 -27.32 51.25 18.81
N ASP A 931 -28.44 51.61 18.17
CA ASP A 931 -28.51 51.94 16.74
C ASP A 931 -27.70 53.19 16.38
N ASP A 932 -27.26 53.98 17.36
CA ASP A 932 -26.37 55.12 17.19
C ASP A 932 -24.95 54.72 16.77
N VAL A 933 -24.47 53.54 17.20
CA VAL A 933 -23.08 53.08 16.98
C VAL A 933 -22.95 51.68 16.38
N ILE A 934 -23.98 50.83 16.47
CA ILE A 934 -23.97 49.45 15.95
C ILE A 934 -25.13 49.28 14.96
N ASP A 935 -24.83 48.78 13.77
CA ASP A 935 -25.82 48.27 12.81
C ASP A 935 -25.95 46.76 13.03
N PHE A 936 -26.90 46.33 13.86
CA PHE A 936 -27.15 44.91 14.15
C PHE A 936 -28.37 44.38 13.39
N SER A 937 -28.22 43.21 12.76
CA SER A 937 -29.37 42.47 12.24
C SER A 937 -29.27 40.98 12.52
N SER A 938 -30.40 40.38 12.89
CA SER A 938 -30.57 38.93 13.05
C SER A 938 -31.39 38.34 11.90
N ALA A 939 -31.02 37.14 11.44
CA ALA A 939 -31.77 36.38 10.45
C ALA A 939 -31.77 34.88 10.75
N THR A 940 -32.93 34.23 10.64
CA THR A 940 -33.04 32.77 10.70
C THR A 940 -32.97 32.19 9.28
N VAL A 941 -32.12 31.18 9.08
CA VAL A 941 -31.89 30.52 7.79
C VAL A 941 -32.78 29.27 7.72
N ALA A 942 -33.73 29.26 6.80
CA ALA A 942 -34.67 28.17 6.61
C ALA A 942 -33.96 26.85 6.23
N ASP A 943 -34.54 25.72 6.62
CA ASP A 943 -34.09 24.35 6.34
C ASP A 943 -32.64 24.05 6.77
N THR A 944 -32.11 24.78 7.76
CA THR A 944 -30.78 24.55 8.33
C THR A 944 -30.84 24.11 9.78
N ASP A 945 -29.82 23.37 10.18
CA ASP A 945 -29.44 23.03 11.55
C ASP A 945 -28.20 23.83 11.99
N HIS A 946 -27.78 23.62 13.24
CA HIS A 946 -26.66 24.34 13.87
C HIS A 946 -25.36 24.31 13.07
N ASP A 947 -25.04 23.18 12.43
CA ASP A 947 -23.81 23.03 11.66
C ASP A 947 -24.05 23.42 10.19
N SER A 948 -25.18 23.03 9.59
CA SER A 948 -25.43 23.28 8.16
C SER A 948 -25.64 24.75 7.79
N VAL A 949 -25.88 25.65 8.78
CA VAL A 949 -25.93 27.10 8.54
C VAL A 949 -24.63 27.64 7.92
N MET A 950 -23.47 27.07 8.27
CA MET A 950 -22.16 27.47 7.74
C MET A 950 -21.91 26.99 6.30
N GLU A 951 -22.70 26.01 5.84
CA GLU A 951 -22.65 25.47 4.49
C GLU A 951 -23.64 26.17 3.54
N SER A 952 -24.51 27.04 4.08
CA SER A 952 -25.48 27.82 3.30
C SER A 952 -24.79 28.77 2.35
N ILE A 953 -24.86 28.45 1.05
CA ILE A 953 -24.27 29.28 -0.01
C ILE A 953 -24.90 30.68 0.00
N GLU A 954 -26.19 30.81 0.27
CA GLU A 954 -26.86 32.11 0.33
C GLU A 954 -26.36 32.97 1.49
N THR A 955 -26.10 32.34 2.64
CA THR A 955 -25.56 33.05 3.81
C THR A 955 -24.12 33.48 3.54
N LEU A 956 -23.28 32.61 2.96
CA LEU A 956 -21.91 32.94 2.57
C LEU A 956 -21.87 34.06 1.51
N GLU A 957 -22.77 34.03 0.52
CA GLU A 957 -22.91 35.10 -0.47
C GLU A 957 -23.25 36.44 0.19
N LYS A 958 -24.17 36.47 1.16
CA LYS A 958 -24.52 37.70 1.91
C LYS A 958 -23.33 38.22 2.72
N ILE A 959 -22.64 37.33 3.45
CA ILE A 959 -21.45 37.68 4.22
C ILE A 959 -20.36 38.25 3.31
N PHE A 960 -20.01 37.57 2.22
CA PHE A 960 -18.96 38.05 1.32
C PHE A 960 -19.39 39.29 0.52
N LYS A 961 -20.68 39.50 0.27
CA LYS A 961 -21.20 40.78 -0.25
C LYS A 961 -21.08 41.90 0.76
N ASP A 962 -21.24 41.67 2.04
CA ASP A 962 -21.04 42.71 3.06
C ASP A 962 -19.55 43.03 3.24
N VAL A 963 -18.70 42.01 3.22
CA VAL A 963 -17.24 42.16 3.23
C VAL A 963 -16.76 42.93 1.99
N LYS A 964 -17.32 42.63 0.81
CA LYS A 964 -16.95 43.25 -0.47
C LYS A 964 -17.67 44.56 -0.79
N GLY A 965 -18.93 44.72 -0.40
CA GLY A 965 -19.80 45.91 -0.54
C GLY A 965 -19.26 47.14 0.17
N SER A 966 -18.07 46.97 0.75
CA SER A 966 -16.97 47.91 0.77
C SER A 966 -16.49 48.51 -0.58
N LEU A 967 -17.03 48.05 -1.72
CA LEU A 967 -16.84 48.51 -3.11
C LEU A 967 -18.13 48.27 -3.93
N THR A 968 -19.17 49.06 -3.72
CA THR A 968 -20.11 49.55 -4.76
C THR A 968 -20.76 50.82 -4.26
#